data_AF-I3KJJ3-F1
#
_entry.id   AF-I3KJJ3-F1
#
_cell.length_a   1.000
_cell.length_b   1.000
_cell.length_c   1.000
_cell.angle_alpha   90.00
_cell.angle_beta   90.00
_cell.angle_gamma   90.00
#
_symmetry.space_group_name_H-M   'P 1'
#
loop_
_entity.id
_entity.type
_entity.pdbx_description
1 polymer ?
#
loop_
_entity_poly.entity_id
_entity_poly.type
_entity_poly.pdbx_seq_one_letter_code
_entity_poly.pdbx_strand_id
1 'polypeptide(L)'
;MLVFCHIQVVWGLDEVKILNPPEEALPDHLLQVLYSCDKPATVQLDCVVSFETGTISTFLLRQWACVPGVNKIRTMKLNLPDWLVYQPDGIVPDSQWVLSCILRASVRHTGYDDTEKSVRAQHVATLKPKPYLSRRVKQHQLCIAWGTRMLQLTKQFIQKQCALEQETLHLLSSIYASTGEIFGITKTLNPYRNEVLEYLRVKAISFPWYDRLFTLYPLVFHSEALCGVFHHINSQNNYITPAILLTTSGHLHIQMNGESQESSAFLSSFKVPLNVWCNLIVMVQGRTVSSLLFTQFIIMLDDTEGYFVIGGGKYIPGVKGYYGPVIYHRNRIVPDIMVLLVILYFSYIQLNCSLRSSLIISFFFSLTFMFQIKSLLRSVLSGHLYLNYLFFKSFFSIYSHMFKCMMQAWLLGLLGAQKGDRLALLHLGHLHHLGLHGQPKDHDLAYAYYANIAQQTTIDRHNPSPQQTTVEAIFVNDDKMLNIQTSENHHIFQWLKHQARRGATEAEQAIARMLFWGQQGVTPNIREAVRHYERGAVQWEDPVSMYDYGIVLLQGHGVEKNIPKAVTFLKKAMDKGHVPAINALAWYYEHFENDYKQAVQLWEQADLLMCPEAALNLGVIYSQGLYPGKPANQVTNYFLFISIHMHYYLCLDQNVFLTDCRWVKWAAEHNGYLGSVLHKALDAYLKSDVFTSLLYYMMAAEAGYAVAQFNVAYLCEQNLVSNRNVNLKFVSINLCIIPDLISKSVFAPAFIKMGDLFYERHGNRQKNLFSAAQMYTLAALRNNPQGWYNLGILAEEGYKLPLSILIKLGISELYLAEKELCRDSEDADSFFPCSLALFSVYVQRFQKHYSVAIKVSVISISTPTQ
;
A
#
# COMPACT_ATOMS: atom_id res chain seq x y z
N MET A 1 5.82 67.92 45.77
CA MET A 1 4.75 67.63 46.75
C MET A 1 3.51 68.37 46.32
N LEU A 2 2.41 67.63 46.06
CA LEU A 2 1.01 67.86 46.50
C LEU A 2 0.62 69.32 46.82
N VAL A 3 -0.46 69.96 46.34
CA VAL A 3 -1.84 69.52 46.03
C VAL A 3 -2.64 70.74 45.51
N PHE A 4 -3.44 70.56 44.44
CA PHE A 4 -4.78 71.11 44.12
C PHE A 4 -5.04 72.64 44.19
N CYS A 5 -5.95 73.27 43.43
CA CYS A 5 -6.83 72.96 42.31
C CYS A 5 -7.60 74.27 42.04
N HIS A 6 -7.79 74.69 40.79
CA HIS A 6 -9.03 75.36 40.43
C HIS A 6 -9.48 74.95 39.02
N ILE A 7 -10.47 74.08 39.07
CA ILE A 7 -11.47 73.72 38.07
C ILE A 7 -11.76 74.86 37.08
N GLN A 8 -11.51 74.59 35.80
CA GLN A 8 -12.36 75.05 34.71
C GLN A 8 -12.87 73.82 33.97
N VAL A 9 -14.10 73.44 34.33
CA VAL A 9 -14.86 72.43 33.60
C VAL A 9 -15.33 73.05 32.29
N VAL A 10 -14.86 72.50 31.17
CA VAL A 10 -15.46 72.70 29.85
C VAL A 10 -16.22 71.42 29.51
N TRP A 11 -17.55 71.45 29.65
CA TRP A 11 -18.46 70.48 29.03
C TRP A 11 -18.75 70.95 27.59
N GLY A 12 -18.86 70.14 26.56
CA GLY A 12 -18.78 68.69 26.44
C GLY A 12 -18.00 68.28 25.20
N LEU A 13 -17.71 66.99 25.12
CA LEU A 13 -17.21 66.30 23.94
C LEU A 13 -18.25 65.24 23.62
N ASP A 14 -18.66 65.14 22.36
CA ASP A 14 -19.51 64.03 21.89
C ASP A 14 -18.91 62.69 22.39
N GLU A 15 -19.70 61.86 23.06
CA GLU A 15 -19.27 60.56 23.57
C GLU A 15 -20.18 59.45 23.03
N VAL A 16 -19.59 58.31 22.66
CA VAL A 16 -20.32 57.08 22.33
C VAL A 16 -19.56 55.90 22.91
N LYS A 17 -20.23 55.00 23.63
CA LYS A 17 -19.66 53.75 24.13
C LYS A 17 -20.67 52.61 24.03
N ILE A 18 -20.19 51.45 23.61
CA ILE A 18 -20.96 50.20 23.62
C ILE A 18 -20.69 49.52 24.97
N LEU A 19 -21.73 49.36 25.80
CA LEU A 19 -21.55 48.93 27.19
C LEU A 19 -21.50 47.40 27.36
N ASN A 20 -22.25 46.66 26.53
CA ASN A 20 -22.40 45.20 26.64
C ASN A 20 -22.30 44.50 25.27
N PRO A 21 -21.18 44.64 24.54
CA PRO A 21 -21.00 43.93 23.28
C PRO A 21 -21.01 42.41 23.53
N PRO A 22 -21.75 41.63 22.73
CA PRO A 22 -21.69 40.17 22.86
C PRO A 22 -20.33 39.67 22.36
N GLU A 23 -19.85 38.53 22.88
CA GLU A 23 -18.60 37.94 22.38
C GLU A 23 -18.76 37.34 20.97
N GLU A 24 -19.97 36.90 20.64
CA GLU A 24 -20.32 36.24 19.39
C GLU A 24 -21.54 36.92 18.72
N ALA A 25 -21.72 36.68 17.42
CA ALA A 25 -22.91 37.13 16.69
C ALA A 25 -24.15 36.32 17.13
N LEU A 26 -24.84 36.80 18.16
CA LEU A 26 -26.06 36.18 18.69
C LEU A 26 -27.32 36.85 18.13
N PRO A 27 -28.37 36.07 17.82
CA PRO A 27 -29.66 36.64 17.48
C PRO A 27 -30.26 37.30 18.72
N ASP A 28 -31.00 38.39 18.51
CA ASP A 28 -31.89 38.99 19.50
C ASP A 28 -31.21 39.57 20.76
N HIS A 29 -29.88 39.76 20.74
CA HIS A 29 -29.13 40.36 21.85
C HIS A 29 -29.57 41.81 22.11
N LEU A 30 -29.79 42.17 23.38
CA LEU A 30 -30.13 43.53 23.78
C LEU A 30 -28.85 44.35 24.02
N LEU A 31 -28.46 45.13 23.03
CA LEU A 31 -27.30 46.01 23.07
C LEU A 31 -27.64 47.35 23.73
N GLN A 32 -26.79 47.79 24.65
CA GLN A 32 -26.84 49.08 25.32
C GLN A 32 -25.73 49.99 24.78
N VAL A 33 -26.13 51.12 24.23
CA VAL A 33 -25.20 52.15 23.72
C VAL A 33 -25.40 53.41 24.55
N LEU A 34 -24.33 53.83 25.22
CA LEU A 34 -24.24 55.12 25.90
C LEU A 34 -23.80 56.17 24.88
N TYR A 35 -24.51 57.29 24.82
CA TYR A 35 -24.17 58.39 23.92
C TYR A 35 -24.53 59.76 24.53
N SER A 36 -23.76 60.77 24.15
CA SER A 36 -24.00 62.19 24.43
C SER A 36 -23.53 63.02 23.24
N CYS A 37 -24.22 64.13 22.98
CA CYS A 37 -23.82 65.04 21.91
C CYS A 37 -23.97 66.49 22.35
N ASP A 38 -23.09 67.35 21.85
CA ASP A 38 -23.11 68.79 22.18
C ASP A 38 -24.02 69.59 21.23
N LYS A 39 -24.16 69.11 19.99
CA LYS A 39 -25.03 69.66 18.94
C LYS A 39 -25.99 68.57 18.41
N PRO A 40 -27.13 68.93 17.80
CA PRO A 40 -28.03 67.94 17.21
C PRO A 40 -27.28 67.08 16.18
N ALA A 41 -27.16 65.79 16.49
CA ALA A 41 -26.36 64.84 15.73
C ALA A 41 -27.15 63.55 15.43
N THR A 42 -26.56 62.66 14.65
CA THR A 42 -27.08 61.31 14.40
C THR A 42 -26.13 60.27 14.98
N VAL A 43 -26.63 59.41 15.85
CA VAL A 43 -25.88 58.22 16.30
C VAL A 43 -26.18 57.10 15.33
N GLN A 44 -25.11 56.48 14.81
CA GLN A 44 -25.15 55.42 13.82
C GLN A 44 -24.43 54.18 14.35
N LEU A 45 -25.08 53.02 14.27
CA LEU A 45 -24.53 51.73 14.61
C LEU A 45 -24.35 50.90 13.31
N ASP A 46 -23.10 50.60 12.99
CA ASP A 46 -22.70 49.80 11.83
C ASP A 46 -22.11 48.45 12.26
N CYS A 47 -22.23 47.45 11.39
CA CYS A 47 -21.49 46.20 11.43
C CYS A 47 -20.52 46.15 10.26
N VAL A 48 -19.21 46.11 10.53
CA VAL A 48 -18.15 46.00 9.52
C VAL A 48 -17.67 44.55 9.50
N VAL A 49 -17.75 43.93 8.33
CA VAL A 49 -17.43 42.51 8.13
C VAL A 49 -16.32 42.40 7.10
N SER A 50 -15.28 41.62 7.42
CA SER A 50 -14.22 41.25 6.49
C SER A 50 -14.37 39.79 6.07
N PHE A 51 -14.29 39.55 4.77
CA PHE A 51 -14.39 38.23 4.16
C PHE A 51 -13.02 37.67 3.79
N GLU A 52 -12.93 36.35 3.62
CA GLU A 52 -11.70 35.66 3.20
C GLU A 52 -11.20 36.09 1.81
N THR A 53 -12.10 36.58 0.97
CA THR A 53 -11.79 37.19 -0.34
C THR A 53 -11.03 38.51 -0.24
N GLY A 54 -10.85 39.06 0.97
CA GLY A 54 -10.24 40.36 1.22
C GLY A 54 -11.20 41.55 1.07
N THR A 55 -12.47 41.31 0.72
CA THR A 55 -13.49 42.36 0.63
C THR A 55 -13.99 42.77 2.02
N ILE A 56 -14.18 44.07 2.24
CA ILE A 56 -14.75 44.64 3.47
C ILE A 56 -16.13 45.22 3.14
N SER A 57 -17.16 44.81 3.87
CA SER A 57 -18.52 45.35 3.73
C SER A 57 -19.01 45.95 5.03
N THR A 58 -19.71 47.08 4.93
CA THR A 58 -20.28 47.80 6.07
C THR A 58 -21.80 47.77 5.99
N PHE A 59 -22.46 47.24 7.03
CA PHE A 59 -23.91 47.14 7.12
C PHE A 59 -24.44 48.12 8.18
N LEU A 60 -25.33 49.02 7.78
CA LEU A 60 -26.02 49.91 8.71
C LEU A 60 -27.07 49.12 9.50
N LEU A 61 -26.90 48.99 10.82
CA LEU A 61 -27.85 48.28 11.68
C LEU A 61 -28.97 49.21 12.14
N ARG A 62 -28.63 50.40 12.62
CA ARG A 62 -29.61 51.36 13.15
C ARG A 62 -29.05 52.78 13.23
N GLN A 63 -29.93 53.76 13.10
CA GLN A 63 -29.61 55.18 13.26
C GLN A 63 -30.67 55.89 14.10
N TRP A 64 -30.27 56.91 14.86
CA TRP A 64 -31.21 57.75 15.59
C TRP A 64 -30.68 59.15 15.87
N ALA A 65 -31.59 60.09 16.12
CA ALA A 65 -31.26 61.45 16.48
C ALA A 65 -30.72 61.54 17.92
N CYS A 66 -29.66 62.33 18.09
CA CYS A 66 -29.08 62.71 19.36
C CYS A 66 -29.50 64.13 19.69
N VAL A 67 -30.25 64.28 20.77
CA VAL A 67 -30.64 65.60 21.29
C VAL A 67 -29.58 66.06 22.29
N PRO A 68 -29.07 67.30 22.20
CA PRO A 68 -28.04 67.82 23.09
C PRO A 68 -28.41 67.68 24.57
N GLY A 69 -27.45 67.30 25.41
CA GLY A 69 -27.65 67.18 26.86
C GLY A 69 -26.89 66.01 27.50
N VAL A 70 -27.32 65.62 28.71
CA VAL A 70 -26.68 64.61 29.56
C VAL A 70 -26.69 63.21 28.91
N ASN A 71 -25.69 62.37 29.24
CA ASN A 71 -25.51 61.00 28.74
C ASN A 71 -26.81 60.18 28.76
N LYS A 72 -27.19 59.63 27.61
CA LYS A 72 -28.35 58.74 27.45
C LYS A 72 -27.86 57.33 27.15
N ILE A 73 -28.55 56.35 27.73
CA ILE A 73 -28.36 54.93 27.39
C ILE A 73 -29.56 54.49 26.56
N ARG A 74 -29.30 53.95 25.37
CA ARG A 74 -30.34 53.34 24.54
C ARG A 74 -30.12 51.83 24.47
N THR A 75 -31.15 51.10 24.90
CA THR A 75 -31.22 49.65 24.75
C THR A 75 -31.92 49.32 23.44
N MET A 76 -31.31 48.45 22.62
CA MET A 76 -31.88 48.01 21.36
C MET A 76 -31.55 46.56 21.05
N LYS A 77 -32.49 45.90 20.35
CA LYS A 77 -32.28 44.58 19.78
C LYS A 77 -31.28 44.65 18.62
N LEU A 78 -30.22 43.86 18.69
CA LEU A 78 -29.17 43.76 17.68
C LEU A 78 -29.63 42.82 16.56
N ASN A 79 -30.03 43.37 15.42
CA ASN A 79 -30.47 42.60 14.26
C ASN A 79 -29.31 42.47 13.26
N LEU A 80 -28.49 41.43 13.42
CA LEU A 80 -27.43 41.09 12.47
C LEU A 80 -28.00 40.35 11.25
N PRO A 81 -27.33 40.39 10.07
CA PRO A 81 -27.76 39.64 8.90
C PRO A 81 -27.85 38.13 9.15
N ASP A 82 -28.85 37.47 8.56
CA ASP A 82 -29.11 36.04 8.80
C ASP A 82 -27.92 35.15 8.41
N TRP A 83 -27.26 35.45 7.29
CA TRP A 83 -26.08 34.71 6.83
C TRP A 83 -24.89 34.80 7.80
N LEU A 84 -24.83 35.83 8.66
CA LEU A 84 -23.76 36.01 9.66
C LEU A 84 -24.04 35.22 10.95
N VAL A 85 -25.32 35.07 11.31
CA VAL A 85 -25.77 34.48 12.58
C VAL A 85 -26.12 33.00 12.44
N TYR A 86 -26.68 32.60 11.29
CA TYR A 86 -27.23 31.27 11.06
C TYR A 86 -26.42 30.49 10.02
N GLN A 87 -26.51 29.17 10.12
CA GLN A 87 -25.94 28.26 9.13
C GLN A 87 -26.71 28.36 7.81
N PRO A 88 -26.08 28.07 6.65
CA PRO A 88 -26.77 28.12 5.37
C PRO A 88 -27.83 27.01 5.33
N ASP A 89 -29.02 27.36 4.83
CA ASP A 89 -30.11 26.43 4.58
C ASP A 89 -30.83 26.80 3.27
N GLY A 90 -31.90 26.10 2.91
CA GLY A 90 -32.63 26.37 1.67
C GLY A 90 -33.30 27.76 1.60
N ILE A 91 -33.32 28.54 2.70
CA ILE A 91 -33.94 29.87 2.81
C ILE A 91 -32.90 30.94 3.13
N VAL A 92 -31.86 30.62 3.90
CA VAL A 92 -30.71 31.48 4.21
C VAL A 92 -29.62 31.19 3.16
N PRO A 93 -29.52 31.99 2.08
CA PRO A 93 -28.54 31.77 1.03
C PRO A 93 -27.12 32.06 1.53
N ASP A 94 -26.17 31.22 1.10
CA ASP A 94 -24.72 31.48 1.06
C ASP A 94 -24.10 32.15 2.30
N SER A 95 -24.14 31.46 3.45
CA SER A 95 -23.37 31.86 4.63
C SER A 95 -21.85 31.75 4.38
N GLN A 96 -21.21 32.87 4.06
CA GLN A 96 -19.77 32.94 3.78
C GLN A 96 -18.91 32.87 5.05
N TRP A 97 -17.63 32.53 4.87
CA TRP A 97 -16.61 32.58 5.94
C TRP A 97 -16.22 34.04 6.23
N VAL A 98 -16.29 34.41 7.51
CA VAL A 98 -16.03 35.77 7.99
C VAL A 98 -14.77 35.74 8.83
N LEU A 99 -13.77 36.54 8.45
CA LEU A 99 -12.49 36.63 9.17
C LEU A 99 -12.61 37.52 10.40
N SER A 100 -13.28 38.66 10.27
CA SER A 100 -13.54 39.56 11.39
C SER A 100 -14.90 40.25 11.26
N CYS A 101 -15.53 40.46 12.40
CA CYS A 101 -16.80 41.17 12.51
C CYS A 101 -16.69 42.22 13.61
N ILE A 102 -17.05 43.45 13.30
CA ILE A 102 -16.82 44.60 14.16
C ILE A 102 -18.08 45.44 14.26
N LEU A 103 -18.58 45.68 15.48
CA LEU A 103 -19.63 46.65 15.76
C LEU A 103 -19.01 48.03 15.96
N ARG A 104 -19.47 49.00 15.19
CA ARG A 104 -19.00 50.38 15.25
C ARG A 104 -20.16 51.32 15.56
N ALA A 105 -20.12 51.96 16.71
CA ALA A 105 -21.05 53.03 17.08
C ALA A 105 -20.37 54.38 16.84
N SER A 106 -21.03 55.31 16.15
CA SER A 106 -20.48 56.62 15.78
C SER A 106 -21.50 57.74 15.96
N VAL A 107 -21.08 58.91 16.43
CA VAL A 107 -21.86 60.16 16.39
C VAL A 107 -21.41 60.95 15.17
N ARG A 108 -22.37 61.30 14.32
CA ARG A 108 -22.15 62.03 13.08
C ARG A 108 -23.02 63.28 13.01
N HIS A 109 -22.41 64.42 12.68
CA HIS A 109 -23.12 65.69 12.43
C HIS A 109 -23.36 65.87 10.94
N THR A 110 -24.51 66.44 10.58
CA THR A 110 -24.77 66.89 9.20
C THR A 110 -23.95 68.15 8.92
N GLY A 111 -23.08 68.10 7.91
CA GLY A 111 -22.34 69.26 7.42
C GLY A 111 -23.26 70.29 6.74
N TYR A 112 -22.73 71.48 6.46
CA TYR A 112 -23.47 72.56 5.79
C TYR A 112 -23.77 72.23 4.31
N ASP A 113 -23.06 71.26 3.74
CA ASP A 113 -23.41 70.57 2.50
C ASP A 113 -23.84 69.13 2.83
N ASP A 114 -25.02 68.72 2.34
CA ASP A 114 -25.73 67.47 2.67
C ASP A 114 -24.97 66.16 2.32
N THR A 115 -23.70 66.23 1.91
CA THR A 115 -22.94 65.09 1.38
C THR A 115 -21.89 64.50 2.31
N GLU A 116 -21.43 65.20 3.37
CA GLU A 116 -20.43 64.64 4.30
C GLU A 116 -20.83 64.79 5.77
N LYS A 117 -21.23 63.66 6.38
CA LYS A 117 -21.46 63.58 7.82
C LYS A 117 -20.15 63.30 8.56
N SER A 118 -19.54 64.31 9.17
CA SER A 118 -18.29 64.17 9.93
C SER A 118 -18.49 63.33 11.21
N VAL A 119 -17.62 62.36 11.46
CA VAL A 119 -17.63 61.50 12.66
C VAL A 119 -16.86 62.20 13.78
N ARG A 120 -17.54 62.55 14.88
CA ARG A 120 -16.93 63.24 16.04
C ARG A 120 -16.52 62.31 17.16
N ALA A 121 -17.25 61.22 17.36
CA ALA A 121 -16.96 60.21 18.37
C ALA A 121 -17.26 58.82 17.82
N GLN A 122 -16.39 57.85 18.11
CA GLN A 122 -16.55 56.47 17.67
C GLN A 122 -16.10 55.48 18.74
N HIS A 123 -16.82 54.37 18.84
CA HIS A 123 -16.45 53.24 19.69
C HIS A 123 -16.65 51.94 18.94
N VAL A 124 -15.72 51.03 19.12
CA VAL A 124 -15.62 49.79 18.36
C VAL A 124 -15.62 48.61 19.32
N ALA A 125 -16.39 47.57 19.00
CA ALA A 125 -16.38 46.29 19.69
C ALA A 125 -16.23 45.14 18.69
N THR A 126 -15.38 44.17 19.01
CA THR A 126 -15.10 43.01 18.15
C THR A 126 -16.03 41.85 18.48
N LEU A 127 -16.61 41.24 17.45
CA LEU A 127 -17.39 40.02 17.51
C LEU A 127 -16.53 38.87 16.98
N LYS A 128 -16.42 37.76 17.71
CA LYS A 128 -15.73 36.56 17.20
C LYS A 128 -16.66 35.81 16.23
N PRO A 129 -16.32 35.72 14.93
CA PRO A 129 -17.13 34.99 13.97
C PRO A 129 -16.99 33.48 14.19
N LYS A 130 -18.08 32.73 14.04
CA LYS A 130 -18.08 31.26 14.00
C LYS A 130 -18.04 30.74 12.56
N PRO A 131 -17.37 29.59 12.31
CA PRO A 131 -17.52 28.82 11.07
C PRO A 131 -18.97 28.67 10.66
N TYR A 132 -19.30 28.80 9.37
CA TYR A 132 -20.70 28.82 8.93
C TYR A 132 -21.49 27.54 9.28
N LEU A 133 -20.82 26.38 9.35
CA LEU A 133 -21.43 25.09 9.75
C LEU A 133 -21.61 24.93 11.27
N SER A 134 -20.93 25.73 12.10
CA SER A 134 -21.07 25.67 13.57
C SER A 134 -22.04 26.74 14.11
N ARG A 135 -22.67 27.51 13.21
CA ARG A 135 -23.73 28.47 13.51
C ARG A 135 -25.05 27.76 13.81
N ARG A 136 -26.00 28.47 14.42
CA ARG A 136 -27.31 27.90 14.77
C ARG A 136 -28.18 27.73 13.53
N VAL A 137 -29.11 26.78 13.56
CA VAL A 137 -30.15 26.64 12.52
C VAL A 137 -31.22 27.70 12.76
N LYS A 138 -31.61 28.44 11.72
CA LYS A 138 -32.74 29.37 11.81
C LYS A 138 -34.05 28.58 11.85
N GLN A 139 -34.87 28.80 12.87
CA GLN A 139 -36.21 28.23 12.93
C GLN A 139 -37.13 29.08 12.04
N HIS A 140 -37.42 28.59 10.84
CA HIS A 140 -38.37 29.22 9.93
C HIS A 140 -39.80 28.85 10.34
N GLN A 141 -40.67 29.85 10.52
CA GLN A 141 -42.10 29.61 10.70
C GLN A 141 -42.71 29.24 9.34
N LEU A 142 -42.73 27.94 9.02
CA LEU A 142 -43.23 27.42 7.75
C LEU A 142 -44.48 26.54 7.95
N CYS A 143 -45.44 26.63 7.03
CA CYS A 143 -46.63 25.79 7.01
C CYS A 143 -46.28 24.32 6.71
N ILE A 144 -47.08 23.39 7.26
CA ILE A 144 -46.87 21.92 7.30
C ILE A 144 -46.55 21.30 5.91
N ALA A 145 -47.10 21.84 4.82
CA ALA A 145 -46.85 21.37 3.45
C ALA A 145 -45.39 21.52 2.99
N TRP A 146 -44.63 22.42 3.61
CA TRP A 146 -43.23 22.68 3.26
C TRP A 146 -42.27 21.73 4.01
N GLY A 147 -42.64 21.28 5.21
CA GLY A 147 -41.83 20.37 6.03
C GLY A 147 -41.61 19.00 5.37
N THR A 148 -42.60 18.48 4.65
CA THR A 148 -42.49 17.21 3.91
C THR A 148 -41.60 17.33 2.67
N ARG A 149 -41.66 18.46 1.96
CA ARG A 149 -40.80 18.75 0.79
C ARG A 149 -39.35 19.00 1.20
N MET A 150 -39.14 19.66 2.34
CA MET A 150 -37.81 19.81 2.94
C MET A 150 -37.24 18.50 3.47
N LEU A 151 -38.05 17.59 4.03
CA LEU A 151 -37.58 16.23 4.42
C LEU A 151 -37.09 15.40 3.22
N GLN A 152 -37.66 15.61 2.03
CA GLN A 152 -37.18 14.99 0.80
C GLN A 152 -35.88 15.62 0.30
N LEU A 153 -35.74 16.94 0.37
CA LEU A 153 -34.51 17.64 -0.02
C LEU A 153 -33.38 17.44 1.00
N THR A 154 -33.66 17.38 2.30
CA THR A 154 -32.66 17.12 3.33
C THR A 154 -32.05 15.73 3.19
N LYS A 155 -32.78 14.72 2.69
CA LYS A 155 -32.17 13.43 2.31
C LYS A 155 -31.09 13.58 1.23
N GLN A 156 -31.22 14.53 0.31
CA GLN A 156 -30.17 14.82 -0.69
C GLN A 156 -28.94 15.54 -0.08
N PHE A 157 -29.14 16.32 0.99
CA PHE A 157 -28.05 17.02 1.69
C PHE A 157 -27.38 16.19 2.82
N ILE A 158 -28.14 15.34 3.51
CA ILE A 158 -27.68 14.50 4.64
C ILE A 158 -26.75 13.37 4.15
N GLN A 159 -26.76 13.05 2.85
CA GLN A 159 -26.01 11.93 2.29
C GLN A 159 -24.75 12.30 1.49
N LYS A 160 -24.30 13.56 1.54
CA LYS A 160 -22.89 13.84 1.25
C LYS A 160 -22.09 13.70 2.54
N GLN A 161 -21.86 12.46 2.97
CA GLN A 161 -20.67 12.19 3.78
C GLN A 161 -19.48 12.65 2.92
N CYS A 162 -18.98 13.87 3.18
CA CYS A 162 -17.74 14.32 2.58
C CYS A 162 -16.69 13.27 2.91
N ALA A 163 -16.08 12.67 1.88
CA ALA A 163 -14.93 11.81 2.09
C ALA A 163 -13.92 12.61 2.92
N LEU A 164 -13.44 12.03 4.03
CA LEU A 164 -12.41 12.67 4.85
C LEU A 164 -11.14 12.75 3.99
N GLU A 165 -10.87 13.89 3.38
CA GLU A 165 -9.64 14.14 2.64
C GLU A 165 -8.51 14.44 3.63
N GLN A 166 -7.45 13.66 3.56
CA GLN A 166 -6.32 13.75 4.49
C GLN A 166 -5.36 14.84 4.03
N GLU A 167 -5.33 15.96 4.76
CA GLU A 167 -4.34 17.04 4.55
C GLU A 167 -2.93 16.64 5.03
N THR A 168 -2.84 15.61 5.88
CA THR A 168 -1.59 14.99 6.34
C THR A 168 -1.49 13.60 5.72
N LEU A 169 -0.48 13.40 4.88
CA LEU A 169 -0.24 12.16 4.16
C LEU A 169 1.01 11.46 4.73
N HIS A 170 0.87 10.18 5.05
CA HIS A 170 2.00 9.33 5.41
C HIS A 170 2.60 8.75 4.12
N LEU A 171 3.64 9.40 3.57
CA LEU A 171 4.37 8.90 2.40
C LEU A 171 5.16 7.64 2.73
N LEU A 172 5.52 7.45 4.00
CA LEU A 172 6.06 6.20 4.50
C LEU A 172 5.57 6.02 5.94
N SER A 173 4.84 4.94 6.21
CA SER A 173 4.20 4.74 7.52
C SER A 173 5.08 4.01 8.55
N SER A 174 6.13 3.32 8.11
CA SER A 174 6.99 2.46 8.93
C SER A 174 8.46 2.57 8.51
N ILE A 175 9.37 1.99 9.30
CA ILE A 175 10.80 2.02 8.97
C ILE A 175 11.06 1.16 7.73
N TYR A 176 11.73 1.73 6.73
CA TYR A 176 12.26 1.02 5.57
C TYR A 176 13.75 0.73 5.75
N ALA A 177 14.14 -0.53 5.54
CA ALA A 177 15.52 -0.99 5.58
C ALA A 177 16.09 -1.04 4.16
N SER A 178 16.90 -0.04 3.80
CA SER A 178 17.51 0.12 2.48
C SER A 178 18.88 -0.55 2.42
N THR A 179 19.11 -1.30 1.34
CA THR A 179 20.40 -1.91 1.03
C THR A 179 21.30 -1.02 0.17
N GLY A 180 20.76 0.09 -0.35
CA GLY A 180 21.43 1.00 -1.30
C GLY A 180 21.08 0.73 -2.76
N GLU A 181 19.93 0.12 -3.00
CA GLU A 181 19.40 -0.23 -4.33
C GLU A 181 19.14 0.98 -5.26
N ILE A 182 19.08 0.73 -6.56
CA ILE A 182 18.81 1.73 -7.64
C ILE A 182 17.32 1.96 -7.90
N PHE A 183 16.50 1.73 -6.89
CA PHE A 183 15.07 2.01 -6.92
C PHE A 183 14.63 2.52 -5.55
N GLY A 184 13.43 3.09 -5.49
CA GLY A 184 12.90 3.70 -4.27
C GLY A 184 11.41 3.47 -4.15
N ILE A 185 10.88 3.83 -2.98
CA ILE A 185 9.45 3.77 -2.71
C ILE A 185 8.80 4.95 -3.41
N THR A 186 7.95 4.67 -4.40
CA THR A 186 7.26 5.70 -5.18
C THR A 186 5.89 5.99 -4.57
N LYS A 187 5.52 7.27 -4.49
CA LYS A 187 4.21 7.73 -3.99
C LYS A 187 3.65 8.80 -4.93
N THR A 188 2.54 8.49 -5.58
CA THR A 188 1.74 9.42 -6.39
C THR A 188 0.67 10.05 -5.53
N LEU A 189 0.51 11.37 -5.60
CA LEU A 189 -0.54 12.06 -4.89
C LEU A 189 -1.62 12.54 -5.85
N ASN A 190 -2.88 12.25 -5.53
CA ASN A 190 -4.01 12.68 -6.35
C ASN A 190 -4.45 14.10 -5.99
N PRO A 191 -5.08 14.84 -6.93
CA PRO A 191 -5.79 16.09 -6.65
C PRO A 191 -6.87 15.90 -5.57
N TYR A 192 -7.23 16.98 -4.87
CA TYR A 192 -8.36 16.95 -3.95
C TYR A 192 -9.67 16.78 -4.74
N ARG A 193 -10.60 15.95 -4.24
CA ARG A 193 -11.95 15.86 -4.81
C ARG A 193 -12.79 17.07 -4.35
N ASN A 194 -12.43 17.70 -3.24
CA ASN A 194 -13.04 18.95 -2.80
C ASN A 194 -12.50 20.14 -3.62
N GLU A 195 -13.40 20.81 -4.35
CA GLU A 195 -13.08 21.96 -5.21
C GLU A 195 -12.41 23.12 -4.47
N VAL A 196 -12.76 23.36 -3.20
CA VAL A 196 -12.17 24.45 -2.39
C VAL A 196 -10.74 24.10 -2.01
N LEU A 197 -10.48 22.87 -1.57
CA LEU A 197 -9.13 22.42 -1.23
C LEU A 197 -8.23 22.35 -2.47
N GLU A 198 -8.78 21.94 -3.61
CA GLU A 198 -8.05 21.92 -4.88
C GLU A 198 -7.73 23.34 -5.36
N TYR A 199 -8.67 24.28 -5.27
CA TYR A 199 -8.42 25.68 -5.58
C TYR A 199 -7.30 26.28 -4.70
N LEU A 200 -7.32 26.00 -3.40
CA LEU A 200 -6.27 26.43 -2.47
C LEU A 200 -4.92 25.80 -2.81
N ARG A 201 -4.88 24.51 -3.16
CA ARG A 201 -3.67 23.79 -3.58
C ARG A 201 -3.07 24.42 -4.84
N VAL A 202 -3.88 24.63 -5.88
CA VAL A 202 -3.43 25.24 -7.16
C VAL A 202 -2.85 26.64 -6.91
N LYS A 203 -3.48 27.44 -6.04
CA LYS A 203 -2.96 28.75 -5.65
C LYS A 203 -1.62 28.65 -4.93
N ALA A 204 -1.42 27.62 -4.11
CA ALA A 204 -0.21 27.38 -3.35
C ALA A 204 0.97 26.88 -4.21
N ILE A 205 0.78 26.46 -5.46
CA ILE A 205 1.87 26.00 -6.35
C ILE A 205 2.95 27.08 -6.53
N SER A 206 2.51 28.34 -6.72
CA SER A 206 3.38 29.51 -6.87
C SER A 206 3.98 30.03 -5.56
N PHE A 207 3.46 29.53 -4.44
CA PHE A 207 3.85 29.96 -3.11
C PHE A 207 3.75 28.78 -2.13
N PRO A 208 4.63 27.78 -2.30
CA PRO A 208 4.51 26.55 -1.54
C PRO A 208 4.81 26.81 -0.07
N TRP A 209 3.92 26.30 0.77
CA TRP A 209 4.00 26.29 2.21
C TRP A 209 3.84 24.86 2.68
N TYR A 210 4.96 24.16 2.84
CA TYR A 210 4.92 22.78 3.30
C TYR A 210 6.07 22.45 4.23
N ASP A 211 5.77 21.57 5.18
CA ASP A 211 6.72 20.98 6.11
C ASP A 211 6.81 19.48 5.83
N ARG A 212 8.03 18.99 5.67
CA ARG A 212 8.32 17.55 5.59
C ARG A 212 9.22 17.15 6.74
N LEU A 213 8.79 16.12 7.46
CA LEU A 213 9.61 15.43 8.44
C LEU A 213 9.95 14.05 7.87
N PHE A 214 11.24 13.79 7.68
CA PHE A 214 11.72 12.45 7.42
C PHE A 214 12.90 12.12 8.34
N THR A 215 12.89 10.93 8.91
CA THR A 215 14.00 10.45 9.76
C THR A 215 14.92 9.58 8.91
N LEU A 216 16.23 9.82 8.97
CA LEU A 216 17.24 9.05 8.25
C LEU A 216 18.27 8.47 9.24
N TYR A 217 18.69 7.24 8.99
CA TYR A 217 19.80 6.57 9.69
C TYR A 217 20.80 6.03 8.66
N PRO A 218 21.82 6.82 8.26
CA PRO A 218 22.81 6.36 7.30
C PRO A 218 23.85 5.47 7.98
N LEU A 219 24.18 4.32 7.37
CA LEU A 219 25.19 3.39 7.88
C LEU A 219 26.57 3.63 7.26
N VAL A 220 26.59 3.93 5.96
CA VAL A 220 27.81 4.11 5.16
C VAL A 220 27.55 5.18 4.10
N PHE A 221 28.54 6.03 3.84
CA PHE A 221 28.53 6.90 2.66
C PHE A 221 29.00 6.07 1.45
N HIS A 222 28.20 6.06 0.39
CA HIS A 222 28.51 5.28 -0.82
C HIS A 222 29.78 5.80 -1.51
N SER A 223 30.41 4.94 -2.30
CA SER A 223 31.45 5.31 -3.27
C SER A 223 30.96 6.15 -4.45
N GLU A 224 29.65 6.20 -4.70
CA GLU A 224 29.06 6.98 -5.80
C GLU A 224 28.85 8.45 -5.41
N ALA A 225 28.91 9.36 -6.39
CA ALA A 225 28.95 10.81 -6.15
C ALA A 225 27.72 11.35 -5.39
N LEU A 226 26.53 10.79 -5.63
CA LEU A 226 25.25 11.22 -5.05
C LEU A 226 24.36 10.01 -4.75
N CYS A 227 23.71 10.01 -3.58
CA CYS A 227 22.71 9.02 -3.17
C CYS A 227 21.34 9.67 -3.00
N GLY A 228 20.28 9.02 -3.48
CA GLY A 228 18.90 9.45 -3.30
C GLY A 228 18.44 9.34 -1.85
N VAL A 229 18.03 10.47 -1.26
CA VAL A 229 17.33 10.48 0.03
C VAL A 229 15.83 10.60 -0.22
N PHE A 230 15.43 11.67 -0.91
CA PHE A 230 14.04 11.94 -1.22
C PHE A 230 13.95 12.92 -2.38
N HIS A 231 13.20 12.58 -3.42
CA HIS A 231 13.15 13.40 -4.63
C HIS A 231 11.78 13.35 -5.29
N HIS A 232 11.45 14.40 -6.05
CA HIS A 232 10.21 14.52 -6.80
C HIS A 232 10.50 14.43 -8.30
N ILE A 233 9.75 13.60 -9.02
CA ILE A 233 9.94 13.35 -10.45
C ILE A 233 8.64 13.69 -11.18
N ASN A 234 8.75 14.53 -12.22
CA ASN A 234 7.58 14.94 -13.01
C ASN A 234 7.17 13.88 -14.05
N SER A 235 6.09 14.15 -14.79
CA SER A 235 5.59 13.27 -15.86
C SER A 235 6.57 13.01 -17.01
N GLN A 236 7.61 13.86 -17.15
CA GLN A 236 8.67 13.74 -18.15
C GLN A 236 9.92 13.02 -17.62
N ASN A 237 9.87 12.45 -16.41
CA ASN A 237 11.00 11.81 -15.71
C ASN A 237 12.16 12.76 -15.32
N ASN A 238 11.89 14.06 -15.18
CA ASN A 238 12.88 15.04 -14.71
C ASN A 238 12.77 15.25 -13.19
N TYR A 239 13.91 15.42 -12.52
CA TYR A 239 13.95 15.80 -11.11
C TYR A 239 13.45 17.24 -10.94
N ILE A 240 12.42 17.40 -10.11
CA ILE A 240 11.81 18.70 -9.79
C ILE A 240 11.85 18.95 -8.28
N THR A 241 11.29 20.08 -7.84
CA THR A 241 11.30 20.48 -6.44
C THR A 241 10.53 19.45 -5.57
N PRO A 242 11.06 19.01 -4.42
CA PRO A 242 12.47 19.05 -4.01
C PRO A 242 13.21 17.79 -4.46
N ALA A 243 14.49 17.94 -4.81
CA ALA A 243 15.41 16.80 -4.93
C ALA A 243 16.49 16.89 -3.85
N ILE A 244 16.48 15.94 -2.92
CA ILE A 244 17.38 15.86 -1.77
C ILE A 244 18.26 14.63 -1.94
N LEU A 245 19.55 14.87 -2.09
CA LEU A 245 20.58 13.87 -2.34
C LEU A 245 21.66 13.96 -1.25
N LEU A 246 22.33 12.85 -0.95
CA LEU A 246 23.44 12.78 -0.01
C LEU A 246 24.75 12.62 -0.79
N THR A 247 25.74 13.45 -0.51
CA THR A 247 27.07 13.37 -1.14
C THR A 247 27.97 12.36 -0.43
N THR A 248 29.07 11.96 -1.11
CA THR A 248 30.14 11.14 -0.52
C THR A 248 30.78 11.77 0.72
N SER A 249 30.79 13.10 0.80
CA SER A 249 31.32 13.88 1.94
C SER A 249 30.34 14.00 3.12
N GLY A 250 29.12 13.46 2.98
CA GLY A 250 28.07 13.47 4.00
C GLY A 250 27.25 14.75 4.05
N HIS A 251 27.38 15.66 3.09
CA HIS A 251 26.54 16.85 2.96
C HIS A 251 25.27 16.52 2.17
N LEU A 252 24.18 17.22 2.44
CA LEU A 252 22.97 17.16 1.62
C LEU A 252 23.09 18.11 0.46
N HIS A 253 22.93 17.59 -0.75
CA HIS A 253 22.77 18.34 -1.98
C HIS A 253 21.28 18.50 -2.27
N ILE A 254 20.78 19.73 -2.22
CA ILE A 254 19.37 20.04 -2.39
C ILE A 254 19.19 20.87 -3.65
N GLN A 255 18.34 20.39 -4.55
CA GLN A 255 17.98 21.05 -5.79
C GLN A 255 16.50 21.42 -5.78
N MET A 256 16.21 22.64 -6.22
CA MET A 256 14.86 23.21 -6.35
C MET A 256 14.71 23.97 -7.67
N ASN A 257 13.53 23.91 -8.25
CA ASN A 257 13.20 24.60 -9.51
C ASN A 257 12.39 25.86 -9.23
N GLY A 258 12.71 26.92 -9.97
CA GLY A 258 12.03 28.20 -9.89
C GLY A 258 11.01 28.42 -11.01
N GLU A 259 10.27 29.54 -10.91
CA GLU A 259 9.25 29.97 -11.89
C GLU A 259 9.81 30.13 -13.32
N SER A 260 11.09 30.50 -13.46
CA SER A 260 11.80 30.62 -14.75
C SER A 260 12.33 29.29 -15.31
N GLN A 261 11.99 28.14 -14.72
CA GLN A 261 12.60 26.82 -14.98
C GLN A 261 14.11 26.71 -14.68
N GLU A 262 14.73 27.74 -14.09
CA GLU A 262 16.10 27.63 -13.60
C GLU A 262 16.13 26.75 -12.33
N SER A 263 16.99 25.73 -12.33
CA SER A 263 17.27 24.91 -11.15
C SER A 263 18.36 25.56 -10.31
N SER A 264 18.10 25.79 -9.03
CA SER A 264 19.13 26.15 -8.06
C SER A 264 19.48 24.94 -7.20
N ALA A 265 20.76 24.77 -6.92
CA ALA A 265 21.26 23.70 -6.07
C ALA A 265 22.19 24.26 -5.00
N PHE A 266 22.08 23.73 -3.79
CA PHE A 266 22.89 24.13 -2.65
C PHE A 266 23.29 22.94 -1.79
N LEU A 267 24.42 23.08 -1.10
CA LEU A 267 24.92 22.11 -0.13
C LEU A 267 24.52 22.53 1.29
N SER A 268 24.18 21.56 2.13
CA SER A 268 23.91 21.81 3.54
C SER A 268 25.15 22.29 4.28
N SER A 269 24.95 23.23 5.21
CA SER A 269 26.01 23.72 6.10
C SER A 269 26.52 22.65 7.07
N PHE A 270 25.73 21.62 7.32
CA PHE A 270 26.05 20.50 8.21
C PHE A 270 26.31 19.22 7.43
N LYS A 271 26.98 18.26 8.09
CA LYS A 271 27.15 16.88 7.63
C LYS A 271 26.19 15.96 8.38
N VAL A 272 25.59 15.01 7.69
CA VAL A 272 24.74 13.97 8.30
C VAL A 272 25.66 12.94 8.97
N PRO A 273 25.58 12.70 10.29
CA PRO A 273 26.40 11.71 10.97
C PRO A 273 26.00 10.27 10.64
N LEU A 274 26.99 9.37 10.54
CA LEU A 274 26.76 7.93 10.39
C LEU A 274 26.32 7.30 11.71
N ASN A 275 25.51 6.24 11.62
CA ASN A 275 25.04 5.43 12.75
C ASN A 275 24.22 6.20 13.81
N VAL A 276 23.57 7.31 13.43
CA VAL A 276 22.71 8.11 14.30
C VAL A 276 21.39 8.40 13.59
N TRP A 277 20.28 8.35 14.34
CA TRP A 277 18.98 8.77 13.81
C TRP A 277 18.92 10.28 13.72
N CYS A 278 18.63 10.76 12.52
CA CYS A 278 18.62 12.17 12.19
C CYS A 278 17.24 12.56 11.66
N ASN A 279 16.57 13.44 12.39
CA ASN A 279 15.33 14.07 11.91
C ASN A 279 15.71 15.20 10.98
N LEU A 280 15.39 15.03 9.71
CA LEU A 280 15.53 16.05 8.67
C LEU A 280 14.16 16.70 8.49
N ILE A 281 14.09 17.96 8.89
CA ILE A 281 12.91 18.79 8.69
C ILE A 281 13.22 19.73 7.54
N VAL A 282 12.45 19.61 6.47
CA VAL A 282 12.54 20.49 5.30
C VAL A 282 11.29 21.36 5.30
N MET A 283 11.48 22.63 5.59
CA MET A 283 10.42 23.64 5.52
C MET A 283 10.68 24.54 4.32
N VAL A 284 9.70 24.60 3.41
CA VAL A 284 9.72 25.55 2.30
C VAL A 284 8.63 26.58 2.57
N GLN A 285 9.06 27.82 2.80
CA GLN A 285 8.19 28.95 3.08
C GLN A 285 8.46 30.07 2.08
N GLY A 286 7.72 30.07 0.97
CA GLY A 286 7.60 31.25 0.12
C GLY A 286 8.90 31.82 -0.47
N ARG A 287 8.81 33.07 -0.95
CA ARG A 287 9.83 33.72 -1.78
C ARG A 287 11.11 34.00 -0.97
N THR A 288 12.22 33.40 -1.40
CA THR A 288 13.64 33.72 -1.22
C THR A 288 14.49 32.69 -0.46
N VAL A 289 15.40 32.05 -1.20
CA VAL A 289 16.69 31.59 -0.67
C VAL A 289 17.67 32.75 -0.83
N SER A 290 17.81 33.63 0.17
CA SER A 290 18.88 34.64 0.12
C SER A 290 20.20 34.00 0.55
N SER A 291 20.93 33.46 -0.41
CA SER A 291 22.39 33.31 -0.32
C SER A 291 23.01 34.70 -0.48
N LEU A 292 24.07 34.99 0.26
CA LEU A 292 24.76 36.30 0.38
C LEU A 292 25.22 36.95 -0.94
N LEU A 293 24.96 36.36 -2.11
CA LEU A 293 25.45 36.82 -3.40
C LEU A 293 24.45 36.81 -4.59
N PHE A 294 23.20 36.32 -4.49
CA PHE A 294 22.29 36.32 -5.67
C PHE A 294 20.79 36.52 -5.36
N THR A 295 20.08 36.92 -6.42
CA THR A 295 18.69 37.38 -6.58
C THR A 295 17.59 36.50 -5.96
N GLN A 296 16.44 37.11 -5.68
CA GLN A 296 15.24 36.48 -5.11
C GLN A 296 14.76 35.28 -5.96
N PHE A 297 14.91 34.05 -5.45
CA PHE A 297 14.44 32.83 -6.09
C PHE A 297 13.01 32.47 -5.62
N ILE A 298 12.08 32.33 -6.56
CA ILE A 298 10.68 31.90 -6.30
C ILE A 298 10.58 30.41 -6.59
N ILE A 299 10.33 29.60 -5.57
CA ILE A 299 10.26 28.14 -5.66
C ILE A 299 8.86 27.72 -6.13
N MET A 300 8.79 26.81 -7.10
CA MET A 300 7.56 26.18 -7.57
C MET A 300 7.45 24.75 -7.07
N LEU A 301 6.26 24.34 -6.62
CA LEU A 301 5.95 22.96 -6.23
C LEU A 301 4.51 22.61 -6.59
N ASP A 302 4.32 21.81 -7.63
CA ASP A 302 3.07 21.09 -7.85
C ASP A 302 3.22 19.67 -7.31
N ASP A 303 2.56 19.34 -6.21
CA ASP A 303 2.67 18.05 -5.55
C ASP A 303 1.84 16.94 -6.19
N THR A 304 1.01 17.27 -7.19
CA THR A 304 0.23 16.31 -7.98
C THR A 304 0.89 15.96 -9.31
N GLU A 305 1.95 16.68 -9.69
CA GLU A 305 2.68 16.45 -10.93
C GLU A 305 3.69 15.30 -10.78
N GLY A 306 3.37 14.13 -11.32
CA GLY A 306 4.28 12.98 -11.30
C GLY A 306 4.24 12.23 -9.97
N TYR A 307 5.40 11.95 -9.37
CA TYR A 307 5.50 11.12 -8.16
C TYR A 307 6.72 11.43 -7.29
N PHE A 308 6.56 11.25 -5.98
CA PHE A 308 7.65 11.32 -5.01
C PHE A 308 8.36 9.98 -4.89
N VAL A 309 9.66 10.01 -4.61
CA VAL A 309 10.50 8.83 -4.41
C VAL A 309 11.27 8.96 -3.11
N ILE A 310 11.19 7.94 -2.26
CA ILE A 310 11.99 7.79 -1.05
C ILE A 310 13.06 6.72 -1.32
N GLY A 311 14.33 7.08 -1.19
CA GLY A 311 15.44 6.19 -1.51
C GLY A 311 16.06 6.43 -2.88
N GLY A 312 16.48 5.34 -3.54
CA GLY A 312 17.12 5.37 -4.85
C GLY A 312 16.13 5.68 -5.98
N GLY A 313 16.67 5.91 -7.17
CA GLY A 313 15.92 6.12 -8.39
C GLY A 313 16.64 5.49 -9.57
N LYS A 314 16.04 5.54 -10.76
CA LYS A 314 16.55 4.87 -11.97
C LYS A 314 18.04 5.11 -12.27
N TYR A 315 18.56 6.27 -11.89
CA TYR A 315 19.94 6.70 -12.18
C TYR A 315 20.77 6.98 -10.92
N ILE A 316 20.20 6.84 -9.72
CA ILE A 316 20.88 7.18 -8.45
C ILE A 316 20.62 6.08 -7.41
N PRO A 317 21.64 5.56 -6.73
CA PRO A 317 21.43 4.59 -5.67
C PRO A 317 20.81 5.24 -4.44
N GLY A 318 20.05 4.48 -3.66
CA GLY A 318 19.56 4.91 -2.35
C GLY A 318 20.67 4.96 -1.30
N VAL A 319 20.40 5.63 -0.18
CA VAL A 319 21.28 5.59 1.00
C VAL A 319 21.15 4.23 1.67
N LYS A 320 22.30 3.57 1.89
CA LYS A 320 22.36 2.33 2.67
C LYS A 320 22.15 2.62 4.15
N GLY A 321 21.04 2.15 4.70
CA GLY A 321 20.61 2.53 6.05
C GLY A 321 19.12 2.30 6.29
N TYR A 322 18.56 3.09 7.21
CA TYR A 322 17.13 3.05 7.50
C TYR A 322 16.49 4.40 7.21
N TYR A 323 15.33 4.35 6.55
CA TYR A 323 14.43 5.48 6.38
C TYR A 323 13.29 5.31 7.40
N GLY A 324 13.08 6.30 8.25
CA GLY A 324 11.95 6.33 9.16
C GLY A 324 10.68 6.85 8.49
N PRO A 325 9.55 6.88 9.22
CA PRO A 325 8.29 7.38 8.69
C PRO A 325 8.43 8.78 8.09
N VAL A 326 7.76 8.99 6.95
CA VAL A 326 7.77 10.26 6.22
C VAL A 326 6.35 10.82 6.22
N ILE A 327 6.22 12.00 6.82
CA ILE A 327 4.94 12.71 6.91
C ILE A 327 5.00 13.94 6.01
N TYR A 328 4.01 14.06 5.13
CA TYR A 328 3.84 15.19 4.24
C TYR A 328 2.57 15.95 4.60
N HIS A 329 2.72 17.21 4.98
CA HIS A 329 1.61 18.12 5.23
C HIS A 329 1.37 18.96 3.98
N ARG A 330 0.18 18.83 3.38
CA ARG A 330 -0.19 19.59 2.17
C ARG A 330 -0.58 21.04 2.48
N ASN A 331 -1.41 21.25 3.51
CA ASN A 331 -2.03 22.55 3.82
C ASN A 331 -1.96 22.94 5.32
N ARG A 332 -1.09 22.33 6.14
CA ARG A 332 -0.97 22.61 7.59
C ARG A 332 0.46 22.89 8.04
N ILE A 333 0.59 23.82 8.98
CA ILE A 333 1.81 24.05 9.80
C ILE A 333 1.66 23.26 11.10
N VAL A 334 2.75 22.62 11.56
CA VAL A 334 2.78 21.98 12.88
C VAL A 334 2.73 23.06 13.97
N PRO A 335 1.69 23.10 14.83
CA PRO A 335 1.48 24.20 15.79
C PRO A 335 2.63 24.40 16.78
N ASP A 336 3.31 23.32 17.17
CA ASP A 336 4.34 23.33 18.23
C ASP A 336 5.64 24.03 17.83
N ILE A 337 5.83 24.37 16.55
CA ILE A 337 7.01 25.10 16.06
C ILE A 337 6.78 26.63 16.10
N MET A 338 5.52 27.09 16.21
CA MET A 338 5.20 28.52 16.25
C MET A 338 5.78 29.28 17.46
N VAL A 339 6.10 28.59 18.56
CA VAL A 339 6.55 29.26 19.80
C VAL A 339 8.00 29.78 19.70
N LEU A 340 8.79 29.31 18.73
CA LEU A 340 10.20 29.71 18.57
C LEU A 340 10.49 30.63 17.36
N LEU A 341 9.53 30.80 16.44
CA LEU A 341 9.75 31.39 15.11
C LEU A 341 9.00 32.73 14.93
N VAL A 342 9.16 33.65 15.88
CA VAL A 342 8.69 35.04 15.72
C VAL A 342 9.68 35.90 14.91
N ILE A 343 10.89 35.43 14.55
CA ILE A 343 11.83 36.25 13.78
C ILE A 343 12.63 35.39 12.79
N LEU A 344 12.45 35.67 11.48
CA LEU A 344 13.32 35.45 10.29
C LEU A 344 12.70 34.59 9.16
N TYR A 345 12.61 35.23 7.99
CA TYR A 345 12.17 34.70 6.71
C TYR A 345 13.30 33.89 6.03
N PHE A 346 13.24 32.56 6.06
CA PHE A 346 14.12 31.68 5.28
C PHE A 346 13.47 30.31 5.03
N SER A 347 13.67 29.72 3.84
CA SER A 347 13.60 28.26 3.69
C SER A 347 14.74 27.62 4.48
N TYR A 348 14.42 26.89 5.54
CA TYR A 348 15.42 26.37 6.48
C TYR A 348 15.29 24.84 6.59
N ILE A 349 16.44 24.16 6.54
CA ILE A 349 16.53 22.73 6.83
C ILE A 349 17.17 22.59 8.20
N GLN A 350 16.39 22.05 9.13
CA GLN A 350 16.86 21.75 10.47
C GLN A 350 17.24 20.26 10.55
N LEU A 351 18.47 20.00 10.98
CA LEU A 351 18.92 18.66 11.32
C LEU A 351 18.97 18.52 12.83
N ASN A 352 18.02 17.77 13.39
CA ASN A 352 18.04 17.36 14.78
C ASN A 352 18.44 15.89 14.86
N CYS A 353 19.73 15.61 15.09
CA CYS A 353 20.19 14.26 15.40
C CYS A 353 20.24 14.11 16.94
N SER A 354 19.33 13.35 17.53
CA SER A 354 19.33 13.13 18.97
C SER A 354 20.30 11.99 19.34
N LEU A 355 21.30 12.26 20.18
CA LEU A 355 22.06 11.22 20.89
C LEU A 355 21.29 10.66 22.11
N ARG A 356 20.26 11.38 22.58
CA ARG A 356 19.48 11.09 23.78
C ARG A 356 18.05 11.62 23.61
N SER A 357 17.10 10.76 23.33
CA SER A 357 15.67 11.07 23.44
C SER A 357 14.99 9.95 24.22
N SER A 358 14.58 10.26 25.44
CA SER A 358 14.18 9.30 26.48
C SER A 358 12.93 8.47 26.16
N LEU A 359 12.09 8.89 25.21
CA LEU A 359 10.93 8.11 24.75
C LEU A 359 11.29 7.09 23.66
N ILE A 360 12.36 7.34 22.92
CA ILE A 360 12.94 6.48 21.89
C ILE A 360 13.82 5.38 22.54
N ILE A 361 14.23 5.57 23.80
CA ILE A 361 15.11 4.66 24.53
C ILE A 361 14.49 3.28 24.77
N SER A 362 13.19 3.10 25.07
CA SER A 362 12.68 1.72 25.28
C SER A 362 12.65 0.89 23.99
N PHE A 363 12.49 1.57 22.85
CA PHE A 363 12.38 0.98 21.52
C PHE A 363 13.77 0.77 20.88
N PHE A 364 14.70 1.71 21.07
CA PHE A 364 16.02 1.74 20.43
C PHE A 364 17.20 1.30 21.32
N PHE A 365 17.09 1.27 22.66
CA PHE A 365 18.13 0.60 23.48
C PHE A 365 18.21 -0.90 23.19
N SER A 366 17.12 -1.52 22.73
CA SER A 366 17.13 -2.92 22.30
C SER A 366 18.05 -3.13 21.08
N LEU A 367 18.15 -2.13 20.21
CA LEU A 367 18.96 -2.15 18.99
C LEU A 367 20.44 -1.96 19.32
N THR A 368 20.78 -1.00 20.19
CA THR A 368 22.18 -0.73 20.60
C THR A 368 22.76 -1.79 21.54
N PHE A 369 21.93 -2.42 22.40
CA PHE A 369 22.36 -3.56 23.21
C PHE A 369 22.69 -4.78 22.33
N MET A 370 21.98 -4.98 21.22
CA MET A 370 22.34 -5.97 20.19
C MET A 370 23.61 -5.62 19.42
N PHE A 371 23.91 -4.33 19.20
CA PHE A 371 25.17 -3.89 18.58
C PHE A 371 26.40 -4.15 19.48
N GLN A 372 26.26 -4.22 20.81
CA GLN A 372 27.36 -4.54 21.73
C GLN A 372 27.69 -6.05 21.79
N ILE A 373 26.79 -6.93 21.33
CA ILE A 373 27.06 -8.38 21.16
C ILE A 373 27.87 -8.65 19.87
N LYS A 374 28.49 -7.60 19.28
CA LYS A 374 29.37 -7.69 18.10
C LYS A 374 30.61 -8.57 18.31
N SER A 375 31.03 -8.88 19.55
CA SER A 375 32.21 -9.71 19.79
C SER A 375 31.94 -11.21 19.95
N LEU A 376 30.69 -11.64 20.17
CA LEU A 376 30.32 -13.06 20.28
C LEU A 376 29.60 -13.63 19.05
N LEU A 377 29.02 -12.79 18.19
CA LEU A 377 28.25 -13.19 16.99
C LEU A 377 29.07 -13.10 15.68
N ARG A 378 30.35 -13.48 15.73
CA ARG A 378 31.30 -13.34 14.62
C ARG A 378 31.57 -14.67 13.93
N SER A 379 30.54 -15.29 13.36
CA SER A 379 30.62 -16.19 12.19
C SER A 379 29.25 -16.79 11.86
N VAL A 380 28.82 -16.60 10.61
CA VAL A 380 27.83 -17.44 9.89
C VAL A 380 26.57 -17.83 10.67
N LEU A 381 25.66 -16.91 11.03
CA LEU A 381 24.31 -17.32 11.53
C LEU A 381 23.31 -16.17 11.77
N SER A 382 23.55 -14.92 11.34
CA SER A 382 22.69 -13.80 11.77
C SER A 382 21.26 -13.80 11.21
N GLY A 383 21.02 -14.43 10.04
CA GLY A 383 19.66 -14.66 9.51
C GLY A 383 19.00 -15.94 10.04
N HIS A 384 19.79 -16.96 10.38
CA HIS A 384 19.28 -18.22 10.94
C HIS A 384 18.90 -18.09 12.44
N LEU A 385 19.54 -17.19 13.19
CA LEU A 385 19.17 -16.87 14.57
C LEU A 385 17.84 -16.12 14.70
N TYR A 386 17.43 -15.40 13.66
CA TYR A 386 16.18 -14.63 13.62
C TYR A 386 14.94 -15.51 13.78
N LEU A 387 14.88 -16.59 12.99
CA LEU A 387 13.80 -17.55 13.00
C LEU A 387 13.92 -18.51 14.19
N ASN A 388 15.13 -18.86 14.61
CA ASN A 388 15.36 -19.63 15.85
C ASN A 388 14.91 -18.89 17.14
N TYR A 389 14.89 -17.55 17.15
CA TYR A 389 14.39 -16.77 18.29
C TYR A 389 12.85 -16.75 18.36
N LEU A 390 12.18 -16.59 17.22
CA LEU A 390 10.73 -16.73 17.08
C LEU A 390 10.28 -18.16 17.45
N PHE A 391 11.04 -19.15 16.99
CA PHE A 391 10.90 -20.59 17.24
C PHE A 391 10.95 -20.96 18.74
N PHE A 392 11.89 -20.41 19.51
CA PHE A 392 12.05 -20.78 20.92
C PHE A 392 10.86 -20.34 21.80
N LYS A 393 10.10 -19.33 21.38
CA LYS A 393 9.05 -18.70 22.21
C LYS A 393 7.62 -18.99 21.76
N SER A 394 7.38 -19.17 20.45
CA SER A 394 6.08 -19.62 19.94
C SER A 394 5.76 -21.05 20.39
N PHE A 395 6.78 -21.91 20.49
CA PHE A 395 6.66 -23.29 20.94
C PHE A 395 6.40 -23.43 22.46
N PHE A 396 6.86 -22.45 23.28
CA PHE A 396 6.85 -22.55 24.75
C PHE A 396 5.81 -21.70 25.52
N SER A 397 4.88 -21.02 24.83
CA SER A 397 3.66 -20.44 25.43
C SER A 397 3.86 -19.64 26.76
N ILE A 398 4.19 -18.35 26.66
CA ILE A 398 3.93 -17.39 27.76
C ILE A 398 3.14 -16.19 27.18
N TYR A 399 1.83 -16.19 27.42
CA TYR A 399 0.84 -15.26 26.84
C TYR A 399 1.04 -13.78 27.23
N SER A 400 1.83 -13.44 28.24
CA SER A 400 2.04 -12.06 28.68
C SER A 400 3.13 -11.29 27.92
N HIS A 401 3.90 -11.96 27.04
CA HIS A 401 5.06 -11.35 26.35
C HIS A 401 4.94 -11.27 24.82
N MET A 402 3.79 -11.61 24.24
CA MET A 402 3.63 -11.76 22.78
C MET A 402 3.94 -10.47 22.00
N PHE A 403 3.44 -9.31 22.44
CA PHE A 403 3.68 -8.02 21.77
C PHE A 403 5.17 -7.61 21.79
N LYS A 404 5.86 -7.83 22.91
CA LYS A 404 7.31 -7.54 23.03
C LYS A 404 8.14 -8.42 22.09
N CYS A 405 7.69 -9.65 21.84
CA CYS A 405 8.37 -10.58 20.94
C CYS A 405 8.15 -10.23 19.47
N MET A 406 6.94 -9.80 19.09
CA MET A 406 6.61 -9.35 17.73
C MET A 406 7.45 -8.13 17.33
N MET A 407 7.60 -7.16 18.24
CA MET A 407 8.45 -6.00 18.01
C MET A 407 9.93 -6.37 17.88
N GLN A 408 10.44 -7.29 18.71
CA GLN A 408 11.81 -7.78 18.60
C GLN A 408 12.06 -8.53 17.28
N ALA A 409 11.09 -9.33 16.83
CA ALA A 409 11.16 -10.00 15.55
C ALA A 409 11.17 -8.99 14.39
N TRP A 410 10.27 -8.00 14.40
CA TRP A 410 10.28 -6.96 13.37
C TRP A 410 11.61 -6.20 13.29
N LEU A 411 12.21 -5.84 14.45
CA LEU A 411 13.52 -5.20 14.50
C LEU A 411 14.67 -6.08 13.97
N LEU A 412 14.67 -7.38 14.29
CA LEU A 412 15.64 -8.33 13.74
C LEU A 412 15.44 -8.52 12.23
N GLY A 413 14.20 -8.52 11.75
CA GLY A 413 13.86 -8.53 10.34
C GLY A 413 14.45 -7.34 9.61
N LEU A 414 14.34 -6.13 10.17
CA LEU A 414 14.96 -4.91 9.62
C LEU A 414 16.50 -5.03 9.53
N LEU A 415 17.15 -5.62 10.53
CA LEU A 415 18.60 -5.87 10.51
C LEU A 415 19.00 -6.89 9.43
N GLY A 416 18.20 -7.95 9.24
CA GLY A 416 18.40 -8.94 8.18
C GLY A 416 18.20 -8.34 6.80
N ALA A 417 17.12 -7.59 6.62
CA ALA A 417 16.77 -6.91 5.37
C ALA A 417 17.85 -5.90 4.95
N GLN A 418 18.39 -5.12 5.88
CA GLN A 418 19.48 -4.18 5.60
C GLN A 418 20.75 -4.88 5.09
N LYS A 419 21.00 -6.13 5.51
CA LYS A 419 22.10 -6.96 4.99
C LYS A 419 21.79 -7.64 3.65
N GLY A 420 20.57 -7.51 3.14
CA GLY A 420 20.12 -8.19 1.93
C GLY A 420 19.74 -9.66 2.16
N ASP A 421 19.36 -10.06 3.37
CA ASP A 421 18.87 -11.41 3.62
C ASP A 421 17.49 -11.63 2.96
N ARG A 422 17.39 -12.62 2.07
CA ARG A 422 16.20 -12.84 1.23
C ARG A 422 14.97 -13.22 2.04
N LEU A 423 15.13 -14.06 3.07
CA LEU A 423 14.01 -14.46 3.93
C LEU A 423 13.52 -13.28 4.77
N ALA A 424 14.44 -12.46 5.32
CA ALA A 424 14.08 -11.26 6.05
C ALA A 424 13.35 -10.22 5.17
N LEU A 425 13.84 -10.01 3.94
CA LEU A 425 13.18 -9.15 2.95
C LEU A 425 11.79 -9.69 2.60
N LEU A 426 11.64 -11.01 2.38
CA LEU A 426 10.36 -11.64 2.04
C LEU A 426 9.36 -11.47 3.20
N HIS A 427 9.81 -11.71 4.42
CA HIS A 427 9.02 -11.54 5.64
C HIS A 427 8.54 -10.10 5.81
N LEU A 428 9.43 -9.10 5.75
CA LEU A 428 9.02 -7.70 5.89
C LEU A 428 8.07 -7.27 4.76
N GLY A 429 8.33 -7.72 3.53
CA GLY A 429 7.42 -7.56 2.40
C GLY A 429 6.03 -8.10 2.75
N HIS A 430 5.95 -9.35 3.24
CA HIS A 430 4.70 -9.99 3.63
C HIS A 430 3.97 -9.27 4.77
N LEU A 431 4.71 -8.80 5.78
CA LEU A 431 4.16 -8.06 6.91
C LEU A 431 3.46 -6.76 6.46
N HIS A 432 4.13 -5.96 5.63
CA HIS A 432 3.57 -4.69 5.14
C HIS A 432 2.50 -4.90 4.06
N HIS A 433 2.59 -6.00 3.32
CA HIS A 433 1.59 -6.37 2.33
C HIS A 433 0.22 -6.65 2.97
N LEU A 434 0.23 -7.38 4.10
CA LEU A 434 -0.99 -7.81 4.79
C LEU A 434 -1.36 -6.93 6.00
N GLY A 435 -0.45 -6.08 6.47
CA GLY A 435 -0.65 -5.27 7.69
C GLY A 435 -0.64 -6.12 8.96
N LEU A 436 0.30 -7.07 9.07
CA LEU A 436 0.39 -7.98 10.20
C LEU A 436 1.17 -7.38 11.38
N HIS A 437 0.98 -7.98 12.56
CA HIS A 437 1.75 -7.67 13.77
C HIS A 437 1.71 -6.20 14.24
N GLY A 438 0.63 -5.48 13.92
CA GLY A 438 0.48 -4.07 14.27
C GLY A 438 1.22 -3.11 13.33
N GLN A 439 1.79 -3.63 12.24
CA GLN A 439 2.33 -2.79 11.16
C GLN A 439 1.20 -2.35 10.22
N PRO A 440 1.24 -1.11 9.70
CA PRO A 440 0.27 -0.64 8.72
C PRO A 440 0.46 -1.39 7.38
N LYS A 441 -0.65 -1.58 6.67
CA LYS A 441 -0.67 -2.12 5.32
C LYS A 441 -0.13 -1.04 4.36
N ASP A 442 1.02 -1.32 3.74
CA ASP A 442 1.70 -0.42 2.78
C ASP A 442 2.25 -1.24 1.60
N HIS A 443 1.53 -1.21 0.49
CA HIS A 443 1.86 -1.99 -0.71
C HIS A 443 3.14 -1.51 -1.39
N ASP A 444 3.45 -0.21 -1.33
CA ASP A 444 4.63 0.35 -1.99
C ASP A 444 5.90 -0.02 -1.22
N LEU A 445 5.82 -0.03 0.12
CA LEU A 445 6.89 -0.55 0.96
C LEU A 445 7.10 -2.06 0.77
N ALA A 446 6.01 -2.83 0.69
CA ALA A 446 6.09 -4.26 0.39
C ALA A 446 6.71 -4.52 -0.99
N TYR A 447 6.32 -3.73 -2.00
CA TYR A 447 6.90 -3.76 -3.33
C TYR A 447 8.41 -3.51 -3.30
N ALA A 448 8.89 -2.51 -2.55
CA ALA A 448 10.32 -2.22 -2.46
C ALA A 448 11.12 -3.42 -1.91
N TYR A 449 10.61 -4.10 -0.87
CA TYR A 449 11.24 -5.30 -0.34
C TYR A 449 11.26 -6.45 -1.37
N TYR A 450 10.15 -6.70 -2.07
CA TYR A 450 10.11 -7.74 -3.10
C TYR A 450 10.97 -7.40 -4.32
N ALA A 451 11.02 -6.13 -4.73
CA ALA A 451 11.84 -5.67 -5.85
C ALA A 451 13.32 -5.87 -5.55
N ASN A 452 13.74 -5.68 -4.29
CA ASN A 452 15.11 -5.94 -3.87
C ASN A 452 15.46 -7.43 -4.08
N ILE A 453 14.58 -8.32 -3.65
CA ILE A 453 14.78 -9.77 -3.82
C ILE A 453 14.76 -10.14 -5.29
N ALA A 454 13.86 -9.57 -6.11
CA ALA A 454 13.80 -9.86 -7.54
C ALA A 454 15.11 -9.43 -8.25
N GLN A 455 15.66 -8.26 -7.88
CA GLN A 455 16.96 -7.81 -8.37
C GLN A 455 18.08 -8.78 -7.96
N GLN A 456 18.13 -9.18 -6.68
CA GLN A 456 19.10 -10.16 -6.20
C GLN A 456 18.95 -11.52 -6.89
N THR A 457 17.72 -11.97 -7.11
CA THR A 457 17.40 -13.25 -7.77
C THR A 457 17.86 -13.24 -9.22
N THR A 458 17.75 -12.10 -9.89
CA THR A 458 18.28 -11.93 -11.26
C THR A 458 19.81 -12.08 -11.26
N ILE A 459 20.50 -11.42 -10.32
CA ILE A 459 21.96 -11.54 -10.16
C ILE A 459 22.36 -12.99 -9.84
N ASP A 460 21.62 -13.66 -8.96
CA ASP A 460 21.85 -15.05 -8.56
C ASP A 460 21.72 -16.02 -9.73
N ARG A 461 20.69 -15.85 -10.58
CA ARG A 461 20.48 -16.69 -11.77
C ARG A 461 21.62 -16.53 -12.77
N HIS A 462 22.23 -15.35 -12.85
CA HIS A 462 23.43 -15.16 -13.67
C HIS A 462 24.67 -15.82 -13.07
N ASN A 463 24.74 -15.98 -11.75
CA ASN A 463 25.86 -16.62 -11.04
C ASN A 463 25.37 -17.78 -10.15
N PRO A 464 24.92 -18.89 -10.77
CA PRO A 464 24.30 -19.99 -10.05
C PRO A 464 25.29 -20.63 -9.08
N SER A 465 24.85 -20.86 -7.84
CA SER A 465 25.64 -21.51 -6.80
C SER A 465 25.05 -22.85 -6.40
N PRO A 466 25.85 -23.84 -5.95
CA PRO A 466 25.34 -25.13 -5.47
C PRO A 466 24.40 -25.02 -4.26
N GLN A 467 24.37 -23.86 -3.59
CA GLN A 467 23.50 -23.59 -2.44
C GLN A 467 22.09 -23.15 -2.85
N GLN A 468 21.87 -22.92 -4.15
CA GLN A 468 20.58 -22.55 -4.72
C GLN A 468 19.93 -23.78 -5.34
N THR A 469 18.67 -24.00 -5.02
CA THR A 469 17.83 -25.00 -5.68
C THR A 469 16.57 -24.31 -6.17
N THR A 470 15.95 -24.84 -7.22
CA THR A 470 14.66 -24.31 -7.65
C THR A 470 13.60 -24.40 -6.55
N VAL A 471 12.71 -23.42 -6.56
CA VAL A 471 11.56 -23.40 -5.66
C VAL A 471 10.49 -24.28 -6.27
N GLU A 472 10.16 -25.37 -5.58
CA GLU A 472 9.10 -26.29 -5.96
C GLU A 472 7.93 -26.15 -4.97
N ALA A 473 6.72 -26.02 -5.50
CA ALA A 473 5.50 -25.94 -4.70
C ALA A 473 5.01 -27.35 -4.34
N ILE A 474 5.68 -27.99 -3.37
CA ILE A 474 5.40 -29.37 -2.97
C ILE A 474 4.52 -29.39 -1.71
N PHE A 475 3.34 -29.99 -1.83
CA PHE A 475 2.44 -30.20 -0.72
C PHE A 475 2.67 -31.57 -0.08
N VAL A 476 2.86 -31.57 1.24
CA VAL A 476 3.25 -32.76 1.99
C VAL A 476 2.08 -33.76 2.17
N ASN A 477 0.85 -33.37 1.84
CA ASN A 477 -0.31 -34.25 1.83
C ASN A 477 -0.60 -34.90 0.47
N ASP A 478 0.14 -34.56 -0.59
CA ASP A 478 -0.06 -35.11 -1.92
C ASP A 478 0.97 -36.23 -2.18
N ASP A 479 0.53 -37.47 -1.98
CA ASP A 479 1.36 -38.66 -2.19
C ASP A 479 1.87 -38.76 -3.64
N LYS A 480 1.13 -38.27 -4.64
CA LYS A 480 1.58 -38.29 -6.04
C LYS A 480 2.78 -37.38 -6.23
N MET A 481 2.72 -36.16 -5.68
CA MET A 481 3.84 -35.22 -5.72
C MET A 481 5.07 -35.71 -4.96
N LEU A 482 4.85 -36.35 -3.80
CA LEU A 482 5.93 -36.93 -3.00
C LEU A 482 6.61 -38.10 -3.72
N ASN A 483 5.85 -38.94 -4.43
CA ASN A 483 6.40 -40.06 -5.19
C ASN A 483 7.25 -39.63 -6.41
N ILE A 484 7.04 -38.41 -6.92
CA ILE A 484 7.90 -37.82 -7.97
C ILE A 484 9.24 -37.37 -7.41
N GLN A 485 9.34 -37.12 -6.09
CA GLN A 485 10.60 -36.73 -5.47
C GLN A 485 11.56 -37.92 -5.48
N THR A 486 12.75 -37.68 -6.02
CA THR A 486 13.81 -38.68 -6.13
C THR A 486 15.03 -38.24 -5.34
N SER A 487 16.08 -39.05 -5.38
CA SER A 487 17.42 -38.64 -4.97
C SER A 487 18.39 -39.31 -5.91
N GLU A 488 19.66 -38.91 -5.88
CA GLU A 488 20.70 -39.51 -6.73
C GLU A 488 20.83 -41.03 -6.52
N ASN A 489 20.48 -41.52 -5.33
CA ASN A 489 20.48 -42.95 -4.98
C ASN A 489 19.15 -43.65 -5.27
N HIS A 490 18.10 -42.92 -5.64
CA HIS A 490 16.78 -43.46 -5.88
C HIS A 490 16.74 -44.25 -7.19
N HIS A 491 15.96 -45.34 -7.22
CA HIS A 491 15.88 -46.23 -8.36
C HIS A 491 15.38 -45.53 -9.63
N ILE A 492 14.49 -44.54 -9.51
CA ILE A 492 14.01 -43.72 -10.64
C ILE A 492 15.17 -42.92 -11.25
N PHE A 493 15.99 -42.27 -10.44
CA PHE A 493 17.15 -41.51 -10.92
C PHE A 493 18.17 -42.43 -11.60
N GLN A 494 18.44 -43.60 -11.01
CA GLN A 494 19.34 -44.60 -11.60
C GLN A 494 18.79 -45.16 -12.93
N TRP A 495 17.48 -45.37 -13.02
CA TRP A 495 16.81 -45.79 -14.24
C TRP A 495 16.90 -44.72 -15.33
N LEU A 496 16.60 -43.46 -15.02
CA LEU A 496 16.79 -42.33 -15.94
C LEU A 496 18.24 -42.26 -16.41
N LYS A 497 19.21 -42.37 -15.50
CA LYS A 497 20.65 -42.38 -15.82
C LYS A 497 21.05 -43.50 -16.76
N HIS A 498 20.43 -44.67 -16.62
CA HIS A 498 20.62 -45.77 -17.54
C HIS A 498 19.97 -45.52 -18.92
N GLN A 499 18.76 -44.95 -18.98
CA GLN A 499 18.09 -44.59 -20.24
C GLN A 499 18.86 -43.51 -21.01
N ALA A 500 19.32 -42.48 -20.30
CA ALA A 500 20.18 -41.42 -20.81
C ALA A 500 21.45 -42.00 -21.48
N ARG A 501 22.11 -42.96 -20.82
CA ARG A 501 23.27 -43.69 -21.40
C ARG A 501 22.95 -44.48 -22.66
N ARG A 502 21.70 -44.92 -22.85
CA ARG A 502 21.24 -45.63 -24.06
C ARG A 502 20.79 -44.69 -25.17
N GLY A 503 20.84 -43.38 -24.95
CA GLY A 503 20.46 -42.37 -25.95
C GLY A 503 18.99 -41.99 -25.95
N ALA A 504 18.25 -42.28 -24.87
CA ALA A 504 16.92 -41.69 -24.69
C ALA A 504 17.07 -40.19 -24.41
N THR A 505 16.72 -39.36 -25.39
CA THR A 505 16.89 -37.90 -25.35
C THR A 505 16.06 -37.26 -24.25
N GLU A 506 14.86 -37.77 -23.97
CA GLU A 506 14.00 -37.26 -22.89
C GLU A 506 14.63 -37.52 -21.52
N ALA A 507 15.26 -38.68 -21.32
CA ALA A 507 15.95 -39.00 -20.07
C ALA A 507 17.23 -38.18 -19.90
N GLU A 508 17.95 -37.91 -21.00
CA GLU A 508 19.13 -37.03 -21.01
C GLU A 508 18.74 -35.60 -20.60
N GLN A 509 17.68 -35.05 -21.20
CA GLN A 509 17.13 -33.74 -20.87
C GLN A 509 16.67 -33.68 -19.41
N ALA A 510 15.93 -34.69 -18.93
CA ALA A 510 15.42 -34.73 -17.57
C ALA A 510 16.55 -34.68 -16.54
N ILE A 511 17.58 -35.53 -16.68
CA ILE A 511 18.73 -35.54 -15.76
C ILE A 511 19.49 -34.23 -15.83
N ALA A 512 19.71 -33.68 -17.02
CA ALA A 512 20.40 -32.43 -17.18
C ALA A 512 19.66 -31.29 -16.45
N ARG A 513 18.34 -31.20 -16.58
CA ARG A 513 17.52 -30.20 -15.85
C ARG A 513 17.51 -30.44 -14.35
N MET A 514 17.33 -31.68 -13.90
CA MET A 514 17.37 -32.04 -12.48
C MET A 514 18.69 -31.62 -11.84
N LEU A 515 19.83 -31.90 -12.48
CA LEU A 515 21.16 -31.53 -11.99
C LEU A 515 21.47 -30.04 -12.16
N PHE A 516 20.95 -29.37 -13.19
CA PHE A 516 21.23 -27.95 -13.39
C PHE A 516 20.50 -27.08 -12.36
N TRP A 517 19.21 -27.40 -12.13
CA TRP A 517 18.30 -26.59 -11.32
C TRP A 517 18.09 -27.11 -9.90
N GLY A 518 18.47 -28.36 -9.61
CA GLY A 518 18.22 -29.01 -8.32
C GLY A 518 16.74 -29.31 -8.11
N GLN A 519 16.11 -30.00 -9.08
CA GLN A 519 14.68 -30.36 -9.09
C GLN A 519 14.45 -31.80 -8.62
N GLN A 520 13.22 -32.11 -8.18
CA GLN A 520 12.78 -33.48 -7.88
C GLN A 520 13.68 -34.21 -6.88
N GLY A 521 14.14 -33.50 -5.84
CA GLY A 521 14.97 -34.05 -4.76
C GLY A 521 16.44 -34.32 -5.11
N VAL A 522 16.92 -33.87 -6.28
CA VAL A 522 18.33 -34.01 -6.70
C VAL A 522 19.12 -32.75 -6.37
N THR A 523 20.35 -32.91 -5.87
CA THR A 523 21.24 -31.77 -5.59
C THR A 523 21.84 -31.19 -6.87
N PRO A 524 21.98 -29.84 -6.99
CA PRO A 524 22.53 -29.22 -8.18
C PRO A 524 23.99 -29.62 -8.42
N ASN A 525 24.28 -30.09 -9.64
CA ASN A 525 25.63 -30.32 -10.17
C ASN A 525 25.71 -29.78 -11.60
N ILE A 526 25.96 -28.48 -11.71
CA ILE A 526 25.98 -27.76 -12.99
C ILE A 526 27.00 -28.39 -13.96
N ARG A 527 28.18 -28.81 -13.49
CA ARG A 527 29.20 -29.40 -14.37
C ARG A 527 28.75 -30.72 -14.98
N GLU A 528 28.08 -31.56 -14.21
CA GLU A 528 27.51 -32.81 -14.76
C GLU A 528 26.31 -32.53 -15.65
N ALA A 529 25.44 -31.59 -15.28
CA ALA A 529 24.33 -31.15 -16.12
C ALA A 529 24.79 -30.69 -17.51
N VAL A 530 25.87 -29.89 -17.58
CA VAL A 530 26.39 -29.42 -18.86
C VAL A 530 26.98 -30.54 -19.71
N ARG A 531 27.58 -31.56 -19.10
CA ARG A 531 28.01 -32.76 -19.85
C ARG A 531 26.82 -33.50 -20.47
N HIS A 532 25.70 -33.54 -19.75
CA HIS A 532 24.46 -34.12 -20.29
C HIS A 532 23.88 -33.27 -21.43
N TYR A 533 23.81 -31.95 -21.27
CA TYR A 533 23.38 -31.03 -22.35
C TYR A 533 24.30 -31.13 -23.58
N GLU A 534 25.62 -31.13 -23.39
CA GLU A 534 26.60 -31.27 -24.48
C GLU A 534 26.41 -32.61 -25.20
N ARG A 535 26.25 -33.70 -24.46
CA ARG A 535 26.03 -35.02 -25.05
C ARG A 535 24.73 -35.08 -25.85
N GLY A 536 23.63 -34.55 -25.30
CA GLY A 536 22.35 -34.43 -26.02
C GLY A 536 22.48 -33.60 -27.29
N ALA A 537 23.17 -32.46 -27.23
CA ALA A 537 23.35 -31.55 -28.35
C ALA A 537 24.27 -32.10 -29.45
N VAL A 538 25.35 -32.79 -29.09
CA VAL A 538 26.41 -33.22 -30.01
C VAL A 538 26.21 -34.65 -30.50
N GLN A 539 25.91 -35.59 -29.60
CA GLN A 539 25.84 -37.00 -29.92
C GLN A 539 24.46 -37.40 -30.46
N TRP A 540 23.40 -36.89 -29.83
CA TRP A 540 22.02 -37.24 -30.18
C TRP A 540 21.35 -36.21 -31.08
N GLU A 541 22.00 -35.05 -31.29
CA GLU A 541 21.49 -33.93 -32.07
C GLU A 541 20.05 -33.52 -31.72
N ASP A 542 19.73 -33.60 -30.42
CA ASP A 542 18.42 -33.28 -29.89
C ASP A 542 18.20 -31.75 -29.85
N PRO A 543 17.13 -31.22 -30.47
CA PRO A 543 16.90 -29.77 -30.55
C PRO A 543 16.80 -29.08 -29.19
N VAL A 544 16.22 -29.74 -28.18
CA VAL A 544 16.08 -29.16 -26.83
C VAL A 544 17.44 -29.09 -26.14
N SER A 545 18.24 -30.16 -26.21
CA SER A 545 19.60 -30.17 -25.65
C SER A 545 20.53 -29.18 -26.37
N MET A 546 20.38 -29.01 -27.71
CA MET A 546 21.10 -27.98 -28.46
C MET A 546 20.76 -26.58 -27.96
N TYR A 547 19.49 -26.32 -27.69
CA TYR A 547 19.05 -25.06 -27.08
C TYR A 547 19.66 -24.86 -25.70
N ASP A 548 19.48 -25.82 -24.78
CA ASP A 548 19.97 -25.73 -23.40
C ASP A 548 21.50 -25.57 -23.37
N TYR A 549 22.24 -26.36 -24.15
CA TYR A 549 23.70 -26.22 -24.27
C TYR A 549 24.11 -24.87 -24.87
N GLY A 550 23.35 -24.36 -25.85
CA GLY A 550 23.53 -23.04 -26.41
C GLY A 550 23.39 -21.93 -25.35
N ILE A 551 22.36 -22.00 -24.50
CA ILE A 551 22.16 -21.06 -23.39
C ILE A 551 23.31 -21.13 -22.39
N VAL A 552 23.72 -22.33 -21.99
CA VAL A 552 24.83 -22.51 -21.04
C VAL A 552 26.14 -21.96 -21.62
N LEU A 553 26.41 -22.14 -22.91
CA LEU A 553 27.58 -21.56 -23.58
C LEU A 553 27.50 -20.02 -23.71
N LEU A 554 26.30 -19.45 -23.89
CA LEU A 554 26.09 -18.00 -23.87
C LEU A 554 26.36 -17.41 -22.49
N GLN A 555 25.90 -18.08 -21.43
CA GLN A 555 25.96 -17.57 -20.07
C GLN A 555 27.26 -17.94 -19.35
N GLY A 556 27.93 -19.01 -19.76
CA GLY A 556 29.15 -19.53 -19.12
C GLY A 556 28.88 -20.31 -17.82
N HIS A 557 27.71 -20.92 -17.69
CA HIS A 557 27.35 -21.66 -16.48
C HIS A 557 27.99 -23.04 -16.45
N GLY A 558 29.02 -23.23 -15.62
CA GLY A 558 29.69 -24.53 -15.49
C GLY A 558 30.61 -24.91 -16.66
N VAL A 559 30.70 -24.06 -17.69
CA VAL A 559 31.61 -24.13 -18.84
C VAL A 559 32.12 -22.74 -19.23
N GLU A 560 33.22 -22.67 -19.96
CA GLU A 560 33.71 -21.40 -20.49
C GLU A 560 32.72 -20.80 -21.50
N LYS A 561 32.51 -19.48 -21.38
CA LYS A 561 31.62 -18.73 -22.27
C LYS A 561 32.14 -18.79 -23.71
N ASN A 562 31.30 -19.24 -24.64
CA ASN A 562 31.63 -19.33 -26.06
C ASN A 562 30.43 -18.92 -26.91
N ILE A 563 30.32 -17.61 -27.14
CA ILE A 563 29.19 -16.99 -27.84
C ILE A 563 29.04 -17.52 -29.28
N PRO A 564 30.10 -17.62 -30.11
CA PRO A 564 29.96 -18.16 -31.46
C PRO A 564 29.44 -19.60 -31.47
N LYS A 565 30.00 -20.47 -30.61
CA LYS A 565 29.55 -21.88 -30.51
C LYS A 565 28.10 -21.94 -30.05
N ALA A 566 27.70 -21.15 -29.07
CA ALA A 566 26.31 -21.06 -28.64
C ALA A 566 25.34 -20.72 -29.77
N VAL A 567 25.63 -19.65 -30.54
CA VAL A 567 24.76 -19.21 -31.64
C VAL A 567 24.64 -20.30 -32.71
N THR A 568 25.71 -21.06 -32.98
CA THR A 568 25.62 -22.19 -33.92
C THR A 568 24.66 -23.28 -33.45
N PHE A 569 24.66 -23.62 -32.15
CA PHE A 569 23.71 -24.59 -31.61
C PHE A 569 22.27 -24.05 -31.56
N LEU A 570 22.09 -22.77 -31.19
CA LEU A 570 20.76 -22.14 -31.19
C LEU A 570 20.17 -22.08 -32.60
N LYS A 571 20.97 -21.77 -33.64
CA LYS A 571 20.53 -21.83 -35.04
C LYS A 571 20.13 -23.25 -35.45
N LYS A 572 20.93 -24.26 -35.11
CA LYS A 572 20.58 -25.66 -35.37
C LYS A 572 19.29 -26.11 -34.67
N ALA A 573 19.08 -25.67 -33.42
CA ALA A 573 17.86 -25.96 -32.67
C ALA A 573 16.63 -25.31 -33.33
N MET A 574 16.76 -24.06 -33.77
CA MET A 574 15.75 -23.35 -34.55
C MET A 574 15.45 -24.05 -35.89
N ASP A 575 16.47 -24.48 -36.63
CA ASP A 575 16.32 -25.18 -37.91
C ASP A 575 15.59 -26.53 -37.75
N LYS A 576 15.73 -27.16 -36.57
CA LYS A 576 14.99 -28.36 -36.16
C LYS A 576 13.60 -28.07 -35.55
N GLY A 577 13.15 -26.82 -35.58
CA GLY A 577 11.80 -26.41 -35.16
C GLY A 577 11.62 -26.11 -33.68
N HIS A 578 12.69 -25.94 -32.91
CA HIS A 578 12.57 -25.60 -31.48
C HIS A 578 12.30 -24.10 -31.29
N VAL A 579 11.03 -23.77 -31.02
CA VAL A 579 10.55 -22.38 -30.88
C VAL A 579 11.32 -21.55 -29.83
N PRO A 580 11.64 -22.07 -28.62
CA PRO A 580 12.44 -21.31 -27.64
C PRO A 580 13.81 -20.85 -28.16
N ALA A 581 14.41 -21.57 -29.11
CA ALA A 581 15.67 -21.16 -29.73
C ALA A 581 15.54 -19.89 -30.58
N ILE A 582 14.39 -19.66 -31.21
CA ILE A 582 14.11 -18.42 -31.95
C ILE A 582 14.13 -17.22 -30.99
N ASN A 583 13.46 -17.34 -29.85
CA ASN A 583 13.43 -16.30 -28.81
C ASN A 583 14.84 -16.03 -28.24
N ALA A 584 15.64 -17.08 -28.00
CA ALA A 584 17.02 -16.91 -27.53
C ALA A 584 17.95 -16.26 -28.57
N LEU A 585 17.75 -16.55 -29.86
CA LEU A 585 18.47 -15.86 -30.95
C LEU A 585 18.07 -14.39 -31.04
N ALA A 586 16.78 -14.07 -30.88
CA ALA A 586 16.33 -12.68 -30.83
C ALA A 586 16.99 -11.91 -29.67
N TRP A 587 17.02 -12.51 -28.49
CA TRP A 587 17.72 -11.96 -27.32
C TRP A 587 19.23 -11.77 -27.57
N TYR A 588 19.87 -12.70 -28.29
CA TYR A 588 21.27 -12.56 -28.71
C TYR A 588 21.48 -11.32 -29.60
N TYR A 589 20.63 -11.12 -30.61
CA TYR A 589 20.75 -9.97 -31.52
C TYR A 589 20.53 -8.64 -30.82
N GLU A 590 19.62 -8.60 -29.84
CA GLU A 590 19.41 -7.41 -29.01
C GLU A 590 20.63 -7.11 -28.12
N HIS A 591 21.10 -8.09 -27.34
CA HIS A 591 22.05 -7.85 -26.26
C HIS A 591 23.53 -7.86 -26.70
N PHE A 592 23.88 -8.60 -27.75
CA PHE A 592 25.28 -8.74 -28.19
C PHE A 592 25.58 -7.99 -29.49
N GLU A 593 24.67 -8.02 -30.46
CA GLU A 593 24.85 -7.35 -31.75
C GLU A 593 24.24 -5.94 -31.77
N ASN A 594 23.37 -5.59 -30.81
CA ASN A 594 22.53 -4.39 -30.81
C ASN A 594 21.70 -4.24 -32.11
N ASP A 595 21.36 -5.35 -32.78
CA ASP A 595 20.50 -5.36 -33.96
C ASP A 595 19.04 -5.57 -33.55
N TYR A 596 18.41 -4.47 -33.12
CA TYR A 596 17.01 -4.45 -32.72
C TYR A 596 16.04 -4.82 -33.85
N LYS A 597 16.43 -4.62 -35.13
CA LYS A 597 15.55 -4.98 -36.26
C LYS A 597 15.47 -6.50 -36.39
N GLN A 598 16.62 -7.16 -36.35
CA GLN A 598 16.69 -8.61 -36.44
C GLN A 598 16.08 -9.28 -35.20
N ALA A 599 16.30 -8.72 -34.00
CA ALA A 599 15.68 -9.20 -32.77
C ALA A 599 14.15 -9.16 -32.85
N VAL A 600 13.56 -8.03 -33.28
CA VAL A 600 12.10 -7.89 -33.41
C VAL A 600 11.54 -8.84 -34.46
N GLN A 601 12.19 -9.02 -35.61
CA GLN A 601 11.74 -9.98 -36.62
C GLN A 601 11.66 -11.42 -36.08
N LEU A 602 12.67 -11.84 -35.32
CA LEU A 602 12.70 -13.16 -34.72
C LEU A 602 11.67 -13.31 -33.59
N TRP A 603 11.46 -12.29 -32.76
CA TRP A 603 10.40 -12.35 -31.76
C TRP A 603 9.00 -12.32 -32.38
N GLU A 604 8.75 -11.56 -33.45
CA GLU A 604 7.48 -11.59 -34.19
C GLU A 604 7.24 -12.99 -34.76
N GLN A 605 8.28 -13.66 -35.27
CA GLN A 605 8.21 -15.05 -35.70
C GLN A 605 7.89 -16.01 -34.53
N ALA A 606 8.53 -15.84 -33.37
CA ALA A 606 8.27 -16.68 -32.19
C ALA A 606 6.88 -16.43 -31.59
N ASP A 607 6.37 -15.20 -31.62
CA ASP A 607 5.03 -14.82 -31.18
C ASP A 607 3.94 -15.44 -32.08
N LEU A 608 4.16 -15.47 -33.41
CA LEU A 608 3.30 -16.22 -34.34
C LEU A 608 3.25 -17.73 -34.03
N LEU A 609 4.31 -18.27 -33.42
CA LEU A 609 4.39 -19.65 -32.94
C LEU A 609 3.91 -19.80 -31.49
N MET A 610 3.23 -18.79 -30.95
CA MET A 610 2.63 -18.75 -29.62
C MET A 610 3.65 -18.86 -28.47
N CYS A 611 4.87 -18.32 -28.65
CA CYS A 611 5.88 -18.22 -27.58
C CYS A 611 5.56 -17.02 -26.64
N PRO A 612 5.15 -17.25 -25.38
CA PRO A 612 4.74 -16.16 -24.49
C PRO A 612 5.87 -15.18 -24.16
N GLU A 613 7.10 -15.67 -24.07
CA GLU A 613 8.29 -14.85 -23.80
C GLU A 613 8.60 -13.87 -24.93
N ALA A 614 8.29 -14.24 -26.18
CA ALA A 614 8.52 -13.39 -27.33
C ALA A 614 7.58 -12.17 -27.33
N ALA A 615 6.29 -12.38 -27.02
CA ALA A 615 5.31 -11.30 -26.85
C ALA A 615 5.76 -10.30 -25.77
N LEU A 616 6.30 -10.80 -24.66
CA LEU A 616 6.81 -9.96 -23.57
C LEU A 616 7.99 -9.10 -24.02
N ASN A 617 8.98 -9.73 -24.66
CA ASN A 617 10.17 -9.03 -25.12
C ASN A 617 9.84 -7.96 -26.17
N LEU A 618 8.90 -8.24 -27.07
CA LEU A 618 8.36 -7.23 -27.99
C LEU A 618 7.71 -6.08 -27.23
N GLY A 619 6.86 -6.37 -26.24
CA GLY A 619 6.21 -5.36 -25.41
C GLY A 619 7.23 -4.41 -24.74
N VAL A 620 8.33 -4.98 -24.22
CA VAL A 620 9.43 -4.21 -23.62
C VAL A 620 10.12 -3.31 -24.65
N ILE A 621 10.52 -3.85 -25.80
CA ILE A 621 11.20 -3.08 -26.86
C ILE A 621 10.30 -1.95 -27.39
N TYR A 622 9.02 -2.21 -27.61
CA TYR A 622 8.04 -1.21 -28.03
C TYR A 622 7.79 -0.15 -26.94
N SER A 623 7.82 -0.53 -25.66
CA SER A 623 7.67 0.43 -24.55
C SER A 623 8.87 1.36 -24.39
N GLN A 624 10.07 0.87 -24.69
CA GLN A 624 11.32 1.62 -24.57
C GLN A 624 11.62 2.46 -25.82
N GLY A 625 10.93 2.22 -26.94
CA GLY A 625 11.18 2.90 -28.20
C GLY A 625 12.53 2.53 -28.84
N LEU A 626 13.08 1.36 -28.50
CA LEU A 626 14.37 0.89 -29.03
C LEU A 626 14.28 0.37 -30.47
N TYR A 627 13.07 0.11 -30.96
CA TYR A 627 12.88 -0.32 -32.34
C TYR A 627 13.13 0.84 -33.34
N PRO A 628 14.08 0.70 -34.28
CA PRO A 628 14.45 1.79 -35.17
C PRO A 628 13.27 2.27 -36.02
N GLY A 629 12.90 3.55 -35.85
CA GLY A 629 11.86 4.20 -36.64
C GLY A 629 10.44 4.09 -36.07
N LYS A 630 10.23 3.52 -34.87
CA LYS A 630 8.96 3.62 -34.15
C LYS A 630 9.17 4.24 -32.75
N PRO A 631 8.44 5.31 -32.39
CA PRO A 631 8.52 5.85 -31.03
C PRO A 631 7.93 4.88 -30.01
N ALA A 632 8.25 5.08 -28.73
CA ALA A 632 7.69 4.31 -27.63
C ALA A 632 6.16 4.31 -27.69
N ASN A 633 5.54 3.12 -27.74
CA ASN A 633 4.09 2.98 -27.89
C ASN A 633 3.51 2.06 -26.80
N GLN A 634 2.84 2.69 -25.84
CA GLN A 634 2.22 2.02 -24.68
C GLN A 634 1.04 1.13 -25.08
N VAL A 635 0.35 1.44 -26.19
CA VAL A 635 -0.82 0.67 -26.66
C VAL A 635 -0.39 -0.69 -27.21
N THR A 636 0.69 -0.74 -28.01
CA THR A 636 1.27 -2.00 -28.49
C THR A 636 1.81 -2.87 -27.36
N ASN A 637 2.41 -2.26 -26.32
CA ASN A 637 2.81 -2.99 -25.11
C ASN A 637 1.60 -3.64 -24.41
N TYR A 638 0.50 -2.89 -24.27
CA TYR A 638 -0.74 -3.40 -23.69
C TYR A 638 -1.37 -4.54 -24.50
N PHE A 639 -1.37 -4.46 -25.84
CA PHE A 639 -1.87 -5.54 -26.70
C PHE A 639 -1.03 -6.81 -26.60
N LEU A 640 0.31 -6.69 -26.63
CA LEU A 640 1.21 -7.84 -26.48
C LEU A 640 1.13 -8.46 -25.08
N PHE A 641 0.91 -7.63 -24.07
CA PHE A 641 0.64 -8.08 -22.69
C PHE A 641 -0.68 -8.87 -22.58
N ILE A 642 -1.74 -8.46 -23.29
CA ILE A 642 -3.00 -9.23 -23.37
C ILE A 642 -2.77 -10.59 -24.05
N SER A 643 -1.92 -10.68 -25.08
CA SER A 643 -1.60 -11.94 -25.75
C SER A 643 -0.97 -12.98 -24.82
N ILE A 644 -0.15 -12.54 -23.85
CA ILE A 644 0.40 -13.38 -22.77
C ILE A 644 -0.71 -13.85 -21.84
N HIS A 645 -1.66 -12.98 -21.48
CA HIS A 645 -2.77 -13.32 -20.60
C HIS A 645 -3.68 -14.41 -21.17
N MET A 646 -3.85 -14.47 -22.49
CA MET A 646 -4.61 -15.54 -23.15
C MET A 646 -3.87 -16.89 -23.16
N HIS A 647 -2.53 -16.89 -23.15
CA HIS A 647 -1.72 -18.11 -23.24
C HIS A 647 -1.23 -18.64 -21.89
N TYR A 648 -0.96 -17.77 -20.91
CA TYR A 648 -0.40 -18.19 -19.63
C TYR A 648 -1.49 -18.65 -18.65
N TYR A 649 -2.70 -18.07 -18.66
CA TYR A 649 -3.82 -18.56 -17.86
C TYR A 649 -5.18 -18.14 -18.44
N LEU A 650 -6.01 -19.15 -18.71
CA LEU A 650 -7.45 -19.13 -18.49
C LEU A 650 -7.73 -18.57 -17.08
N CYS A 651 -7.78 -17.24 -16.90
CA CYS A 651 -8.44 -16.51 -15.81
C CYS A 651 -8.20 -14.99 -15.78
N LEU A 652 -9.21 -14.25 -16.24
CA LEU A 652 -9.38 -12.79 -16.22
C LEU A 652 -9.24 -12.13 -14.83
N ASP A 653 -8.74 -10.87 -14.82
CA ASP A 653 -9.59 -9.69 -14.57
C ASP A 653 -9.07 -8.44 -15.32
N GLN A 654 -10.00 -7.64 -15.87
CA GLN A 654 -9.80 -6.69 -16.98
C GLN A 654 -9.32 -5.27 -16.61
N ASN A 655 -8.76 -5.02 -15.41
CA ASN A 655 -8.57 -3.62 -14.96
C ASN A 655 -7.38 -3.30 -14.05
N VAL A 656 -6.35 -4.15 -13.99
CA VAL A 656 -5.24 -3.89 -13.07
C VAL A 656 -4.02 -3.37 -13.83
N PHE A 657 -3.80 -2.06 -13.71
CA PHE A 657 -2.54 -1.41 -14.06
C PHE A 657 -1.33 -2.15 -13.49
N LEU A 658 -0.18 -1.99 -14.14
CA LEU A 658 1.16 -2.53 -13.86
C LEU A 658 1.76 -2.23 -12.44
N THR A 659 0.94 -2.01 -11.42
CA THR A 659 1.36 -1.63 -10.06
C THR A 659 0.89 -2.61 -8.98
N ASP A 660 0.55 -3.86 -9.33
CA ASP A 660 0.16 -4.83 -8.32
C ASP A 660 1.41 -5.57 -7.79
N CYS A 661 1.77 -5.28 -6.55
CA CYS A 661 2.82 -5.91 -5.73
C CYS A 661 2.92 -7.45 -5.89
N ARG A 662 1.84 -8.11 -6.35
CA ARG A 662 1.70 -9.54 -6.69
C ARG A 662 2.79 -10.08 -7.61
N TRP A 663 3.07 -9.42 -8.73
CA TRP A 663 4.01 -9.96 -9.73
C TRP A 663 5.44 -9.97 -9.20
N VAL A 664 5.83 -8.88 -8.54
CA VAL A 664 7.16 -8.77 -7.93
C VAL A 664 7.30 -9.71 -6.74
N LYS A 665 6.22 -9.94 -5.97
CA LYS A 665 6.18 -10.99 -4.95
C LYS A 665 6.41 -12.39 -5.56
N TRP A 666 5.72 -12.73 -6.65
CA TRP A 666 5.95 -14.01 -7.35
C TRP A 666 7.40 -14.16 -7.81
N ALA A 667 7.97 -13.13 -8.43
CA ALA A 667 9.37 -13.13 -8.85
C ALA A 667 10.34 -13.29 -7.66
N ALA A 668 10.04 -12.64 -6.54
CA ALA A 668 10.79 -12.74 -5.30
C ALA A 668 10.70 -14.14 -4.66
N GLU A 669 9.56 -14.81 -4.77
CA GLU A 669 9.38 -16.20 -4.28
C GLU A 669 10.17 -17.21 -5.11
N HIS A 670 10.51 -16.92 -6.37
CA HIS A 670 11.30 -17.82 -7.24
C HIS A 670 12.83 -17.66 -7.08
N ASN A 671 13.28 -17.37 -5.86
CA ASN A 671 14.70 -17.25 -5.52
C ASN A 671 15.27 -18.60 -5.05
N GLY A 672 16.48 -18.95 -5.50
CA GLY A 672 17.05 -20.27 -5.23
C GLY A 672 17.38 -20.56 -3.76
N TYR A 673 17.51 -19.53 -2.93
CA TYR A 673 17.75 -19.69 -1.49
C TYR A 673 16.49 -20.09 -0.73
N LEU A 674 15.32 -19.59 -1.13
CA LEU A 674 14.04 -20.09 -0.62
C LEU A 674 13.86 -21.55 -1.03
N GLY A 675 14.22 -21.90 -2.27
CA GLY A 675 14.17 -23.28 -2.74
C GLY A 675 14.98 -24.22 -1.85
N SER A 676 16.19 -23.82 -1.45
CA SER A 676 17.05 -24.69 -0.63
C SER A 676 16.56 -24.84 0.81
N VAL A 677 15.85 -23.84 1.34
CA VAL A 677 15.15 -23.93 2.63
C VAL A 677 13.99 -24.93 2.54
N LEU A 678 13.18 -24.85 1.47
CA LEU A 678 12.05 -25.76 1.25
C LEU A 678 12.52 -27.20 1.02
N HIS A 679 13.59 -27.38 0.24
CA HIS A 679 14.17 -28.70 -0.02
C HIS A 679 14.67 -29.36 1.28
N LYS A 680 15.36 -28.61 2.16
CA LYS A 680 15.77 -29.12 3.48
C LYS A 680 14.58 -29.51 4.35
N ALA A 681 13.48 -28.75 4.28
CA ALA A 681 12.27 -29.06 5.02
C ALA A 681 11.63 -30.37 4.53
N LEU A 682 11.58 -30.56 3.22
CA LEU A 682 11.03 -31.75 2.58
C LEU A 682 11.90 -32.98 2.80
N ASP A 683 13.23 -32.86 2.67
CA ASP A 683 14.17 -33.95 2.96
C ASP A 683 14.05 -34.45 4.39
N ALA A 684 13.92 -33.52 5.34
CA ALA A 684 13.69 -33.86 6.74
C ALA A 684 12.36 -34.59 6.92
N TYR A 685 11.30 -34.15 6.22
CA TYR A 685 10.01 -34.84 6.23
C TYR A 685 10.11 -36.27 5.72
N LEU A 686 10.72 -36.48 4.55
CA LEU A 686 10.89 -37.81 3.94
C LEU A 686 11.74 -38.74 4.82
N LYS A 687 12.68 -38.19 5.60
CA LYS A 687 13.47 -38.92 6.61
C LYS A 687 12.73 -39.14 7.93
N SER A 688 11.46 -38.74 8.03
CA SER A 688 10.65 -38.76 9.26
C SER A 688 11.21 -37.89 10.40
N ASP A 689 12.06 -36.91 10.10
CA ASP A 689 12.51 -35.87 11.05
C ASP A 689 11.53 -34.68 11.02
N VAL A 690 10.46 -34.86 11.78
CA VAL A 690 9.37 -33.89 11.94
C VAL A 690 9.86 -32.54 12.44
N PHE A 691 10.78 -32.52 13.40
CA PHE A 691 11.19 -31.28 14.07
C PHE A 691 11.95 -30.38 13.11
N THR A 692 12.94 -30.95 12.41
CA THR A 692 13.72 -30.22 11.42
C THR A 692 12.85 -29.80 10.24
N SER A 693 11.92 -30.66 9.80
CA SER A 693 10.96 -30.33 8.74
C SER A 693 10.08 -29.13 9.13
N LEU A 694 9.50 -29.18 10.33
CA LEU A 694 8.64 -28.11 10.85
C LEU A 694 9.41 -26.79 10.97
N LEU A 695 10.66 -26.82 11.46
CA LEU A 695 11.51 -25.64 11.58
C LEU A 695 11.69 -24.94 10.23
N TYR A 696 12.14 -25.65 9.20
CA TYR A 696 12.39 -25.04 7.89
C TYR A 696 11.11 -24.61 7.16
N TYR A 697 10.02 -25.38 7.27
CA TYR A 697 8.74 -24.91 6.73
C TYR A 697 8.22 -23.68 7.48
N MET A 698 8.39 -23.59 8.80
CA MET A 698 8.03 -22.38 9.55
C MET A 698 8.84 -21.16 9.10
N MET A 699 10.13 -21.34 8.78
CA MET A 699 10.97 -20.27 8.23
C MET A 699 10.40 -19.66 6.95
N ALA A 700 10.00 -20.52 6.00
CA ALA A 700 9.38 -20.07 4.75
C ALA A 700 7.94 -19.57 4.97
N ALA A 701 7.20 -20.14 5.92
CA ALA A 701 5.83 -19.75 6.25
C ALA A 701 5.74 -18.33 6.82
N GLU A 702 6.64 -17.99 7.75
CA GLU A 702 6.77 -16.63 8.31
C GLU A 702 7.21 -15.63 7.22
N ALA A 703 8.02 -16.06 6.25
CA ALA A 703 8.37 -15.25 5.09
C ALA A 703 7.19 -15.00 4.12
N GLY A 704 6.03 -15.62 4.37
CA GLY A 704 4.81 -15.43 3.59
C GLY A 704 4.62 -16.40 2.41
N TYR A 705 5.42 -17.48 2.35
CA TYR A 705 5.29 -18.48 1.28
C TYR A 705 4.15 -19.46 1.59
N ALA A 706 3.11 -19.42 0.75
CA ALA A 706 1.83 -20.09 1.01
C ALA A 706 1.92 -21.62 1.18
N VAL A 707 2.72 -22.30 0.35
CA VAL A 707 2.89 -23.76 0.42
C VAL A 707 3.53 -24.18 1.74
N ALA A 708 4.50 -23.41 2.22
CA ALA A 708 5.12 -23.67 3.50
C ALA A 708 4.15 -23.43 4.67
N GLN A 709 3.32 -22.38 4.62
CA GLN A 709 2.28 -22.16 5.61
C GLN A 709 1.35 -23.38 5.72
N PHE A 710 0.91 -23.91 4.57
CA PHE A 710 0.10 -25.13 4.53
C PHE A 710 0.83 -26.35 5.11
N ASN A 711 2.08 -26.58 4.70
CA ASN A 711 2.86 -27.72 5.19
C ASN A 711 3.08 -27.65 6.71
N VAL A 712 3.33 -26.46 7.27
CA VAL A 712 3.39 -26.27 8.73
C VAL A 712 2.07 -26.65 9.38
N ALA A 713 0.94 -26.18 8.85
CA ALA A 713 -0.38 -26.50 9.38
C ALA A 713 -0.63 -28.02 9.37
N TYR A 714 -0.31 -28.70 8.27
CA TYR A 714 -0.45 -30.14 8.12
C TYR A 714 0.45 -30.93 9.09
N LEU A 715 1.73 -30.56 9.19
CA LEU A 715 2.66 -31.20 10.12
C LEU A 715 2.24 -31.01 11.58
N CYS A 716 1.71 -29.83 11.93
CA CYS A 716 1.12 -29.62 13.25
C CYS A 716 -0.12 -30.47 13.48
N GLU A 717 -0.91 -30.78 12.45
CA GLU A 717 -2.07 -31.67 12.54
C GLU A 717 -1.65 -33.12 12.81
N GLN A 718 -0.68 -33.65 12.06
CA GLN A 718 -0.23 -35.04 12.13
C GLN A 718 0.48 -35.39 13.45
N ASN A 719 1.29 -34.47 14.01
CA ASN A 719 2.24 -34.78 15.09
C ASN A 719 1.67 -34.67 16.52
N LEU A 720 0.35 -34.57 16.68
CA LEU A 720 -0.29 -34.38 17.98
C LEU A 720 -0.96 -35.65 18.51
N VAL A 721 -0.13 -36.57 18.99
CA VAL A 721 -0.52 -37.56 20.02
C VAL A 721 -0.51 -36.92 21.42
N SER A 722 0.07 -35.73 21.60
CA SER A 722 0.09 -35.01 22.89
C SER A 722 -0.85 -33.79 22.89
N ASN A 723 -2.10 -34.03 23.28
CA ASN A 723 -3.11 -33.03 23.67
C ASN A 723 -2.50 -31.79 24.35
N ARG A 724 -2.68 -30.58 23.77
CA ARG A 724 -3.06 -29.33 24.50
C ARG A 724 -3.19 -28.03 23.67
N ASN A 725 -2.68 -27.91 22.44
CA ASN A 725 -2.61 -26.58 21.78
C ASN A 725 -3.48 -26.42 20.51
N VAL A 726 -4.81 -26.42 20.66
CA VAL A 726 -5.79 -26.08 19.59
C VAL A 726 -5.53 -24.68 19.00
N ASN A 727 -4.97 -23.76 19.79
CA ASN A 727 -4.64 -22.40 19.31
C ASN A 727 -3.50 -22.37 18.29
N LEU A 728 -2.53 -23.29 18.35
CA LEU A 728 -1.43 -23.36 17.37
C LEU A 728 -1.96 -23.81 15.99
N LYS A 729 -2.87 -24.79 15.94
CA LYS A 729 -3.59 -25.20 14.72
C LYS A 729 -4.39 -24.05 14.11
N PHE A 730 -5.12 -23.32 14.95
CA PHE A 730 -5.95 -22.20 14.51
C PHE A 730 -5.11 -21.02 14.02
N VAL A 731 -3.96 -20.74 14.65
CA VAL A 731 -3.04 -19.67 14.24
C VAL A 731 -2.32 -20.03 12.95
N SER A 732 -1.79 -21.26 12.80
CA SER A 732 -1.12 -21.69 11.56
C SER A 732 -2.07 -21.75 10.37
N ILE A 733 -3.29 -22.24 10.57
CA ILE A 733 -4.30 -22.30 9.51
C ILE A 733 -4.90 -20.92 9.22
N ASN A 734 -5.06 -20.03 10.21
CA ASN A 734 -5.38 -18.62 9.93
C ASN A 734 -4.28 -17.91 9.14
N LEU A 735 -3.00 -18.20 9.42
CA LEU A 735 -1.86 -17.66 8.65
C LEU A 735 -1.94 -18.10 7.17
N CYS A 736 -2.37 -19.34 6.89
CA CYS A 736 -2.59 -19.83 5.51
C CYS A 736 -3.73 -19.10 4.78
N ILE A 737 -4.68 -18.52 5.52
CA ILE A 737 -5.96 -18.01 4.98
C ILE A 737 -6.06 -16.49 5.13
N ILE A 738 -5.01 -15.81 5.61
CA ILE A 738 -5.01 -14.34 5.62
C ILE A 738 -5.28 -13.87 4.20
N PRO A 739 -6.43 -13.20 3.96
CA PRO A 739 -6.91 -12.97 2.63
C PRO A 739 -6.17 -11.74 2.13
N ASP A 740 -5.07 -11.94 1.41
CA ASP A 740 -4.64 -11.08 0.31
C ASP A 740 -3.39 -11.63 -0.41
N LEU A 741 -3.55 -11.87 -1.72
CA LEU A 741 -2.51 -11.94 -2.76
C LEU A 741 -1.57 -13.17 -2.76
N ILE A 742 -1.92 -14.22 -3.51
CA ILE A 742 -1.51 -14.42 -4.92
C ILE A 742 -2.42 -15.48 -5.54
N SER A 743 -3.08 -15.03 -6.62
CA SER A 743 -3.71 -15.81 -7.67
C SER A 743 -4.83 -16.79 -7.27
N LYS A 744 -5.60 -17.18 -8.27
CA LYS A 744 -6.55 -18.29 -8.21
C LYS A 744 -5.90 -19.62 -7.77
N SER A 745 -4.57 -19.65 -7.60
CA SER A 745 -3.76 -20.75 -7.07
C SER A 745 -3.69 -20.88 -5.55
N VAL A 746 -4.49 -20.18 -4.73
CA VAL A 746 -4.71 -20.64 -3.35
C VAL A 746 -5.64 -21.86 -3.38
N PHE A 747 -4.96 -23.01 -3.51
CA PHE A 747 -5.24 -24.33 -2.97
C PHE A 747 -6.56 -24.42 -2.19
N ALA A 748 -7.62 -24.84 -2.88
CA ALA A 748 -8.89 -25.15 -2.26
C ALA A 748 -8.80 -26.07 -1.02
N PRO A 749 -7.87 -27.05 -0.92
CA PRO A 749 -7.75 -27.88 0.28
C PRO A 749 -7.42 -27.11 1.57
N ALA A 750 -6.78 -25.94 1.51
CA ALA A 750 -6.55 -25.12 2.71
C ALA A 750 -7.88 -24.56 3.27
N PHE A 751 -8.76 -24.08 2.38
CA PHE A 751 -10.10 -23.64 2.75
C PHE A 751 -10.96 -24.80 3.26
N ILE A 752 -10.85 -25.99 2.66
CA ILE A 752 -11.48 -27.20 3.19
C ILE A 752 -11.04 -27.43 4.63
N LYS A 753 -9.72 -27.49 4.87
CA LYS A 753 -9.19 -27.74 6.22
C LYS A 753 -9.60 -26.69 7.25
N MET A 754 -9.66 -25.41 6.89
CA MET A 754 -10.19 -24.40 7.81
C MET A 754 -11.69 -24.55 8.04
N GLY A 755 -12.44 -24.89 7.00
CA GLY A 755 -13.85 -25.23 7.15
C GLY A 755 -14.04 -26.38 8.13
N ASP A 756 -13.22 -27.43 8.01
CA ASP A 756 -13.23 -28.60 8.89
C ASP A 756 -12.90 -28.21 10.34
N LEU A 757 -11.91 -27.34 10.56
CA LEU A 757 -11.62 -26.81 11.91
C LEU A 757 -12.79 -26.03 12.52
N PHE A 758 -13.54 -25.27 11.73
CA PHE A 758 -14.72 -24.55 12.21
C PHE A 758 -15.92 -25.49 12.43
N TYR A 759 -15.98 -26.57 11.68
CA TYR A 759 -17.00 -27.60 11.76
C TYR A 759 -16.77 -28.57 12.94
N GLU A 760 -15.51 -28.91 13.24
CA GLU A 760 -15.12 -29.79 14.35
C GLU A 760 -15.35 -29.15 15.72
N ARG A 761 -15.78 -29.96 16.69
CA ARG A 761 -15.96 -29.53 18.09
C ARG A 761 -14.66 -29.78 18.86
N HIS A 762 -13.88 -28.73 19.11
CA HIS A 762 -12.68 -28.82 19.94
C HIS A 762 -12.90 -28.27 21.35
N GLY A 763 -12.85 -29.15 22.35
CA GLY A 763 -12.99 -28.79 23.77
C GLY A 763 -14.32 -28.08 24.07
N ASN A 764 -14.24 -26.88 24.66
CA ASN A 764 -15.41 -26.05 25.02
C ASN A 764 -15.90 -25.11 23.89
N ARG A 765 -15.27 -25.09 22.70
CA ARG A 765 -15.74 -24.24 21.59
C ARG A 765 -16.92 -24.90 20.85
N GLN A 766 -17.97 -24.13 20.60
CA GLN A 766 -19.10 -24.54 19.78
C GLN A 766 -18.73 -24.55 18.28
N LYS A 767 -19.39 -25.39 17.49
CA LYS A 767 -19.25 -25.42 16.03
C LYS A 767 -19.58 -24.05 15.44
N ASN A 768 -18.73 -23.51 14.59
CA ASN A 768 -19.01 -22.27 13.85
C ASN A 768 -19.35 -22.59 12.40
N LEU A 769 -20.59 -23.05 12.19
CA LEU A 769 -21.09 -23.48 10.88
C LEU A 769 -21.08 -22.35 9.83
N PHE A 770 -21.22 -21.09 10.26
CA PHE A 770 -21.18 -19.94 9.35
C PHE A 770 -19.78 -19.73 8.78
N SER A 771 -18.75 -19.71 9.62
CA SER A 771 -17.37 -19.60 9.15
C SER A 771 -16.94 -20.84 8.37
N ALA A 772 -17.41 -22.04 8.75
CA ALA A 772 -17.18 -23.26 7.97
C ALA A 772 -17.76 -23.15 6.55
N ALA A 773 -19.04 -22.74 6.45
CA ALA A 773 -19.71 -22.54 5.17
C ALA A 773 -19.00 -21.48 4.31
N GLN A 774 -18.51 -20.38 4.91
CA GLN A 774 -17.72 -19.37 4.19
C GLN A 774 -16.45 -19.96 3.58
N MET A 775 -15.71 -20.79 4.33
CA MET A 775 -14.49 -21.41 3.83
C MET A 775 -14.79 -22.45 2.74
N TYR A 776 -15.78 -23.32 2.93
CA TYR A 776 -16.20 -24.26 1.87
C TYR A 776 -16.70 -23.56 0.60
N THR A 777 -17.36 -22.40 0.74
CA THR A 777 -17.75 -21.55 -0.39
C THR A 777 -16.53 -21.04 -1.16
N LEU A 778 -15.48 -20.62 -0.46
CA LEU A 778 -14.23 -20.18 -1.10
C LEU A 778 -13.51 -21.33 -1.81
N ALA A 779 -13.60 -22.56 -1.29
CA ALA A 779 -13.10 -23.75 -1.99
C ALA A 779 -13.93 -24.06 -3.25
N ALA A 780 -15.26 -24.01 -3.15
CA ALA A 780 -16.20 -24.28 -4.23
C ALA A 780 -16.01 -23.31 -5.42
N LEU A 781 -15.83 -22.01 -5.14
CA LEU A 781 -15.56 -20.98 -6.16
C LEU A 781 -14.23 -21.18 -6.92
N ARG A 782 -13.38 -22.08 -6.45
CA ARG A 782 -12.10 -22.44 -7.10
C ARG A 782 -12.18 -23.81 -7.79
N ASN A 783 -13.39 -24.21 -8.21
CA ASN A 783 -13.67 -25.49 -8.87
C ASN A 783 -13.22 -26.73 -8.07
N ASN A 784 -13.18 -26.62 -6.74
CA ASN A 784 -12.86 -27.78 -5.91
C ASN A 784 -14.16 -28.52 -5.49
N PRO A 785 -14.30 -29.80 -5.87
CA PRO A 785 -15.50 -30.59 -5.66
C PRO A 785 -15.77 -30.88 -4.17
N GLN A 786 -14.72 -30.96 -3.34
CA GLN A 786 -14.85 -31.15 -1.89
C GLN A 786 -15.57 -29.97 -1.22
N GLY A 787 -15.43 -28.76 -1.78
CA GLY A 787 -16.12 -27.57 -1.27
C GLY A 787 -17.64 -27.69 -1.41
N TRP A 788 -18.10 -28.11 -2.59
CA TRP A 788 -19.51 -28.38 -2.87
C TRP A 788 -20.05 -29.54 -2.04
N TYR A 789 -19.28 -30.63 -1.92
CA TYR A 789 -19.62 -31.77 -1.07
C TYR A 789 -19.85 -31.37 0.39
N ASN A 790 -18.89 -30.62 0.98
CA ASN A 790 -19.00 -30.17 2.37
C ASN A 790 -20.17 -29.18 2.59
N LEU A 791 -20.45 -28.30 1.61
CA LEU A 791 -21.66 -27.45 1.65
C LEU A 791 -22.95 -28.29 1.60
N GLY A 792 -22.96 -29.37 0.82
CA GLY A 792 -24.04 -30.36 0.77
C GLY A 792 -24.28 -30.99 2.14
N ILE A 793 -23.23 -31.50 2.79
CA ILE A 793 -23.31 -32.06 4.16
C ILE A 793 -23.90 -31.06 5.15
N LEU A 794 -23.44 -29.81 5.14
CA LEU A 794 -24.00 -28.78 6.03
C LEU A 794 -25.51 -28.61 5.82
N ALA A 795 -25.96 -28.60 4.56
CA ALA A 795 -27.37 -28.50 4.23
C ALA A 795 -28.17 -29.75 4.64
N GLU A 796 -27.60 -30.95 4.51
CA GLU A 796 -28.20 -32.22 4.99
C GLU A 796 -28.38 -32.24 6.50
N GLU A 797 -27.42 -31.69 7.25
CA GLU A 797 -27.50 -31.51 8.70
C GLU A 797 -28.55 -30.45 9.12
N GLY A 798 -29.19 -29.80 8.15
CA GLY A 798 -30.24 -28.81 8.36
C GLY A 798 -29.74 -27.37 8.50
N TYR A 799 -28.45 -27.11 8.25
CA TYR A 799 -27.91 -25.75 8.22
C TYR A 799 -28.41 -25.01 6.98
N LYS A 800 -29.12 -23.89 7.18
CA LYS A 800 -29.56 -23.04 6.07
C LYS A 800 -28.44 -22.08 5.69
N LEU A 801 -27.94 -22.22 4.47
CA LEU A 801 -26.93 -21.30 3.94
C LEU A 801 -27.48 -19.87 3.88
N PRO A 802 -26.74 -18.87 4.35
CA PRO A 802 -27.14 -17.47 4.32
C PRO A 802 -27.17 -16.95 2.88
N LEU A 803 -28.05 -15.98 2.62
CA LEU A 803 -28.21 -15.35 1.30
C LEU A 803 -26.89 -14.77 0.76
N SER A 804 -26.02 -14.28 1.65
CA SER A 804 -24.69 -13.76 1.28
C SER A 804 -23.77 -14.81 0.66
N ILE A 805 -23.90 -16.08 1.04
CA ILE A 805 -23.14 -17.20 0.46
C ILE A 805 -23.76 -17.63 -0.86
N LEU A 806 -25.09 -17.73 -0.91
CA LEU A 806 -25.85 -18.13 -2.09
C LEU A 806 -25.61 -17.16 -3.26
N ILE A 807 -25.66 -15.84 -3.00
CA ILE A 807 -25.33 -14.80 -3.98
C ILE A 807 -23.89 -14.95 -4.50
N LYS A 808 -22.92 -15.23 -3.62
CA LYS A 808 -21.51 -15.44 -4.03
C LYS A 808 -21.35 -16.63 -4.95
N LEU A 809 -22.11 -17.70 -4.73
CA LEU A 809 -22.12 -18.90 -5.56
C LEU A 809 -22.96 -18.74 -6.84
N GLY A 810 -23.66 -17.60 -7.02
CA GLY A 810 -24.53 -17.37 -8.18
C GLY A 810 -25.82 -18.19 -8.18
N ILE A 811 -26.20 -18.78 -7.04
CA ILE A 811 -27.37 -19.66 -6.91
C ILE A 811 -28.39 -19.08 -5.94
N SER A 812 -29.68 -19.33 -6.17
CA SER A 812 -30.75 -18.89 -5.26
C SER A 812 -30.97 -19.87 -4.10
N GLU A 813 -30.87 -21.18 -4.35
CA GLU A 813 -30.91 -22.24 -3.33
C GLU A 813 -29.93 -23.36 -3.70
N LEU A 814 -29.34 -24.04 -2.70
CA LEU A 814 -28.27 -25.02 -2.95
C LEU A 814 -28.70 -26.22 -3.82
N TYR A 815 -29.96 -26.65 -3.77
CA TYR A 815 -30.46 -27.75 -4.62
C TYR A 815 -30.67 -27.34 -6.09
N LEU A 816 -30.61 -26.04 -6.41
CA LEU A 816 -30.62 -25.53 -7.77
C LEU A 816 -29.22 -25.47 -8.37
N ALA A 817 -28.18 -25.84 -7.60
CA ALA A 817 -26.84 -26.03 -8.15
C ALA A 817 -26.90 -27.14 -9.21
N GLU A 818 -26.51 -26.82 -10.44
CA GLU A 818 -26.47 -27.76 -11.54
C GLU A 818 -25.47 -28.89 -11.25
N LYS A 819 -25.84 -30.13 -11.61
CA LYS A 819 -24.94 -31.30 -11.48
C LYS A 819 -23.64 -31.14 -12.28
N GLU A 820 -23.63 -30.26 -13.28
CA GLU A 820 -22.47 -29.95 -14.11
C GLU A 820 -21.37 -29.20 -13.34
N LEU A 821 -21.70 -28.52 -12.22
CA LEU A 821 -20.71 -27.83 -11.37
C LEU A 821 -19.71 -28.79 -10.68
N CYS A 822 -20.09 -30.06 -10.48
CA CYS A 822 -19.19 -31.12 -10.01
C CYS A 822 -18.43 -31.80 -11.16
N ARG A 823 -18.82 -31.56 -12.43
CA ARG A 823 -18.29 -32.22 -13.63
C ARG A 823 -17.06 -31.52 -14.19
N ASP A 824 -16.94 -30.21 -13.96
CA ASP A 824 -15.83 -29.38 -14.42
C ASP A 824 -14.56 -29.50 -13.55
N SER A 825 -14.52 -30.45 -12.60
CA SER A 825 -13.32 -30.73 -11.80
C SER A 825 -12.33 -31.59 -12.58
N GLU A 826 -11.04 -31.32 -12.43
CA GLU A 826 -9.94 -32.10 -13.05
C GLU A 826 -9.91 -33.58 -12.61
N ASP A 827 -10.58 -33.92 -11.51
CA ASP A 827 -10.59 -35.26 -10.94
C ASP A 827 -11.93 -35.98 -11.16
N ALA A 828 -11.95 -36.94 -12.10
CA ALA A 828 -13.14 -37.72 -12.44
C ALA A 828 -13.70 -38.53 -11.25
N ASP A 829 -12.85 -38.92 -10.29
CA ASP A 829 -13.26 -39.72 -9.14
C ASP A 829 -14.12 -38.92 -8.14
N SER A 830 -13.97 -37.60 -8.15
CA SER A 830 -14.66 -36.68 -7.25
C SER A 830 -16.09 -36.31 -7.70
N PHE A 831 -16.44 -36.58 -8.96
CA PHE A 831 -17.73 -36.25 -9.55
C PHE A 831 -18.90 -36.95 -8.85
N PHE A 832 -18.77 -38.26 -8.62
CA PHE A 832 -19.82 -39.08 -8.03
C PHE A 832 -20.19 -38.66 -6.59
N PRO A 833 -19.24 -38.53 -5.63
CA PRO A 833 -19.58 -38.12 -4.27
C PRO A 833 -20.14 -36.69 -4.19
N CYS A 834 -19.58 -35.74 -4.95
CA CYS A 834 -20.08 -34.36 -5.02
C CYS A 834 -21.52 -34.31 -5.53
N SER A 835 -21.80 -34.99 -6.64
CA SER A 835 -23.13 -35.04 -7.25
C SER A 835 -24.15 -35.72 -6.34
N LEU A 836 -23.74 -36.77 -5.62
CA LEU A 836 -24.62 -37.49 -4.70
C LEU A 836 -25.02 -36.62 -3.50
N ALA A 837 -24.08 -35.85 -2.94
CA ALA A 837 -24.35 -34.94 -1.82
C ALA A 837 -25.26 -33.76 -2.21
N LEU A 838 -25.14 -33.23 -3.43
CA LEU A 838 -26.09 -32.22 -3.91
C LEU A 838 -27.47 -32.82 -4.20
N PHE A 839 -27.50 -34.04 -4.73
CA PHE A 839 -28.74 -34.75 -5.02
C PHE A 839 -29.50 -35.13 -3.74
N SER A 840 -28.82 -35.53 -2.68
CA SER A 840 -29.47 -35.83 -1.40
C SER A 840 -30.11 -34.60 -0.77
N VAL A 841 -29.49 -33.42 -0.85
CA VAL A 841 -30.10 -32.14 -0.45
C VAL A 841 -31.36 -31.85 -1.26
N TYR A 842 -31.35 -32.09 -2.57
CA TYR A 842 -32.53 -32.01 -3.42
C TYR A 842 -33.65 -32.94 -2.95
N VAL A 843 -33.34 -34.22 -2.68
CA VAL A 843 -34.32 -35.22 -2.22
C VAL A 843 -34.91 -34.86 -0.86
N GLN A 844 -34.10 -34.42 0.11
CA GLN A 844 -34.60 -34.01 1.42
C GLN A 844 -35.57 -32.82 1.33
N ARG A 845 -35.28 -31.87 0.44
CA ARG A 845 -36.16 -30.71 0.21
C ARG A 845 -37.43 -31.12 -0.52
N PHE A 846 -37.32 -31.99 -1.52
CA PHE A 846 -38.46 -32.59 -2.20
C PHE A 846 -39.38 -33.29 -1.20
N GLN A 847 -38.81 -34.11 -0.30
CA GLN A 847 -39.57 -34.79 0.76
C GLN A 847 -40.25 -33.80 1.71
N LYS A 848 -39.61 -32.70 2.13
CA LYS A 848 -40.24 -31.68 2.98
C LYS A 848 -41.41 -30.97 2.30
N HIS A 849 -41.27 -30.53 1.05
CA HIS A 849 -42.34 -29.81 0.35
C HIS A 849 -43.48 -30.74 -0.08
N TYR A 850 -43.16 -31.93 -0.62
CA TYR A 850 -44.18 -32.89 -1.03
C TYR A 850 -44.80 -33.65 0.13
N SER A 851 -44.12 -33.91 1.25
CA SER A 851 -44.81 -34.48 2.43
C SER A 851 -45.83 -33.51 3.01
N VAL A 852 -45.60 -32.19 2.91
CA VAL A 852 -46.60 -31.18 3.27
C VAL A 852 -47.74 -31.16 2.25
N ALA A 853 -47.46 -31.20 0.94
CA ALA A 853 -48.49 -31.28 -0.09
C ALA A 853 -49.30 -32.59 -0.05
N ILE A 854 -48.66 -33.72 0.24
CA ILE A 854 -49.27 -35.04 0.42
C ILE A 854 -50.08 -35.08 1.73
N LYS A 855 -49.57 -34.51 2.83
CA LYS A 855 -50.36 -34.38 4.06
C LYS A 855 -51.57 -33.46 3.88
N VAL A 856 -51.43 -32.35 3.16
CA VAL A 856 -52.55 -31.44 2.85
C VAL A 856 -53.58 -32.11 1.93
N SER A 857 -53.14 -32.89 0.95
CA SER A 857 -54.07 -33.65 0.09
C SER A 857 -54.74 -34.82 0.82
N VAL A 858 -54.06 -35.52 1.72
CA VAL A 858 -54.67 -36.57 2.57
C VAL A 858 -55.66 -35.98 3.57
N ILE A 859 -55.40 -34.80 4.14
CA ILE A 859 -56.36 -34.09 5.01
C ILE A 859 -57.59 -33.60 4.22
N SER A 860 -57.43 -33.23 2.94
CA SER A 860 -58.57 -32.90 2.08
C SER A 860 -59.40 -34.11 1.61
N ILE A 861 -58.87 -35.33 1.76
CA ILE A 861 -59.58 -36.58 1.43
C ILE A 861 -60.26 -37.19 2.68
N SER A 862 -59.83 -36.81 3.89
CA SER A 862 -60.38 -37.34 5.15
C SER A 862 -61.49 -36.50 5.80
N THR A 863 -62.11 -35.56 5.09
CA THR A 863 -63.41 -34.99 5.50
C THR A 863 -64.53 -35.79 4.84
N PRO A 864 -65.26 -36.66 5.56
CA PRO A 864 -66.45 -37.30 5.01
C PRO A 864 -67.55 -36.25 4.88
N THR A 865 -68.07 -36.10 3.66
CA THR A 865 -69.36 -35.48 3.41
C THR A 865 -70.46 -36.35 4.01
N GLN A 866 -71.13 -35.81 5.04
CA GLN A 866 -72.41 -36.24 5.66
C GLN A 866 -72.54 -37.68 6.19
#